data_AF-A0A811LLT5-F1
#
_entry.id   AF-A0A811LLT5-F1
#
_cell.length_a   1.000
_cell.length_b   1.000
_cell.length_c   1.000
_cell.angle_alpha   90.00
_cell.angle_beta   90.00
_cell.angle_gamma   90.00
#
_symmetry.space_group_name_H-M   'P 1'
#
loop_
_entity.id
_entity.type
_entity.pdbx_description
1 polymer ?
#
loop_
_entity_poly.entity_id
_entity_poly.type
_entity_poly.pdbx_seq_one_letter_code
_entity_poly.pdbx_strand_id
1 'polypeptide(L)'
;MFSGAMVDALVEYGHEADLLLSVWNPISAINGTKKATKVWRVEIENAPLGGAAYLRPFDTNQKADMHSLFDTSRLIFCEKILKDNKLLAELKAQKYDIGLAPPYDSCGLTLFHRLGIKSTALFSATPPTFFVMETLGIPAPPSFVTDGIAPISVSKYYTFKERFINAIQYYKTYFTAQNLFQDERKLILKYYPEAPTPLQLFRNASYFFVNHNELLDTGRPISGKVKFIGGIQLHHEDTAKKLDSKYDKLLARTPKGAVLFSFGTTASTNVVPKDVRNVFIETFKQFPEYTFIWKHDNKEDDEVELKEADNVFAEEWLPQKQLLADQRLKLFITHCGMNSFSEFTLHGVPVLTIPLAVDQHVNAASVVSLGIGLQLQKNNLTIENLHYILDHLLSKPSYKKNAEKLSNAVKSSPNKPRKTFIESVEFAAKFPEVAEYLQLPQFPSSSCPSTMATSTNTPAPYSSSPLAKNNLKDLRNWKPKTLSKIQKLEPNFLEIQEKTKPTLNKLDSLSEAKIRVYADGVFDLFHIGHVQQFAQIKQMLPGCYLIVGVVSDSDTLKYKGGKTVISEENRAAMVSQCRYVDEVYLNPPFYPTLEFVNNIKCDLVAHDAIPYEIGEEIDDCYLPFKQADRFLATERTPGVSTTDILENILKSMDLYKKRQKIRLKASEN
;
A
#
# COMPACT_ATOMS: atom_id res chain seq x y z
N MET A 1 24.72 -0.80 -10.48
CA MET A 1 23.33 -0.46 -10.88
C MET A 1 22.59 -1.74 -11.21
N PHE A 2 21.25 -1.74 -11.19
CA PHE A 2 20.45 -2.93 -11.53
C PHE A 2 20.67 -3.41 -12.97
N SER A 3 20.65 -2.50 -13.95
CA SER A 3 20.98 -2.81 -15.36
C SER A 3 22.37 -3.43 -15.50
N GLY A 4 23.37 -2.88 -14.79
CA GLY A 4 24.70 -3.45 -14.73
C GLY A 4 24.75 -4.89 -14.22
N ALA A 5 23.96 -5.22 -13.20
CA ALA A 5 23.92 -6.59 -12.67
C ALA A 5 23.29 -7.59 -13.68
N MET A 6 22.32 -7.16 -14.48
CA MET A 6 21.79 -7.97 -15.58
C MET A 6 22.83 -8.19 -16.68
N VAL A 7 23.54 -7.13 -17.08
CA VAL A 7 24.62 -7.22 -18.08
C VAL A 7 25.74 -8.13 -17.57
N ASP A 8 26.19 -7.92 -16.34
CA ASP A 8 27.21 -8.76 -15.70
C ASP A 8 26.74 -10.23 -15.63
N ALA A 9 25.44 -10.47 -15.40
CA ALA A 9 24.88 -11.81 -15.37
C ALA A 9 24.89 -12.52 -16.72
N LEU A 10 24.59 -11.81 -17.81
CA LEU A 10 24.66 -12.35 -19.18
C LEU A 10 26.09 -12.75 -19.53
N VAL A 11 27.06 -11.86 -19.26
CA VAL A 11 28.48 -12.12 -19.55
C VAL A 11 29.02 -13.29 -18.72
N GLU A 12 28.64 -13.39 -17.45
CA GLU A 12 29.00 -14.53 -16.59
C GLU A 12 28.44 -15.87 -17.08
N TYR A 13 27.35 -15.85 -17.85
CA TYR A 13 26.76 -17.02 -18.49
C TYR A 13 27.26 -17.27 -19.92
N GLY A 14 28.26 -16.52 -20.37
CA GLY A 14 28.91 -16.71 -21.68
C GLY A 14 28.27 -15.96 -22.83
N HIS A 15 27.35 -15.02 -22.56
CA HIS A 15 26.75 -14.16 -23.58
C HIS A 15 27.57 -12.89 -23.81
N GLU A 16 27.59 -12.39 -25.04
CA GLU A 16 28.09 -11.05 -25.33
C GLU A 16 27.00 -10.02 -24.98
N ALA A 17 27.32 -9.04 -24.13
CA ALA A 17 26.34 -8.04 -23.70
C ALA A 17 26.94 -6.64 -23.68
N ASP A 18 26.26 -5.74 -24.38
CA ASP A 18 26.60 -4.32 -24.48
C ASP A 18 25.62 -3.45 -23.69
N LEU A 19 26.09 -2.27 -23.27
CA LEU A 19 25.28 -1.29 -22.56
C LEU A 19 25.29 0.05 -23.30
N LEU A 20 24.11 0.53 -23.67
CA LEU A 20 23.89 1.93 -24.08
C LEU A 20 23.44 2.74 -22.85
N LEU A 21 24.26 3.70 -22.45
CA LEU A 21 24.11 4.48 -21.23
C LEU A 21 23.92 5.97 -21.55
N SER A 22 22.80 6.53 -21.08
CA SER A 22 22.61 7.99 -21.01
C SER A 22 23.32 8.55 -19.78
N VAL A 23 24.17 9.55 -19.96
CA VAL A 23 24.91 10.21 -18.89
C VAL A 23 24.33 11.61 -18.68
N TRP A 24 23.58 11.76 -17.58
CA TRP A 24 22.90 13.01 -17.21
C TRP A 24 23.72 13.91 -16.28
N ASN A 25 24.74 13.36 -15.62
CA ASN A 25 25.64 14.14 -14.78
C ASN A 25 27.07 13.83 -15.22
N PRO A 26 27.78 14.77 -15.86
CA PRO A 26 29.12 14.52 -16.39
C PRO A 26 30.17 14.25 -15.30
N ILE A 27 29.87 14.56 -14.03
CA ILE A 27 30.76 14.31 -12.89
C ILE A 27 30.66 12.84 -12.41
N SER A 28 29.55 12.13 -12.70
CA SER A 28 29.38 10.74 -12.26
C SER A 28 30.05 9.76 -13.24
N ALA A 29 31.32 9.46 -13.00
CA ALA A 29 32.14 8.53 -13.79
C ALA A 29 31.80 7.04 -13.57
N ILE A 30 30.52 6.66 -13.53
CA ILE A 30 30.10 5.29 -13.27
C ILE A 30 30.07 4.52 -14.60
N ASN A 31 30.70 3.34 -14.65
CA ASN A 31 30.75 2.51 -15.87
C ASN A 31 29.44 1.75 -16.17
N GLY A 32 28.44 1.84 -15.29
CA GLY A 32 27.16 1.14 -15.46
C GLY A 32 27.21 -0.34 -15.07
N THR A 33 28.29 -1.02 -15.44
CA THR A 33 28.53 -2.48 -15.44
C THR A 33 30.02 -2.76 -15.19
N LYS A 34 30.34 -3.98 -14.74
CA LYS A 34 31.73 -4.43 -14.56
C LYS A 34 32.24 -5.29 -15.70
N LYS A 35 31.34 -5.89 -16.49
CA LYS A 35 31.68 -6.99 -17.41
C LYS A 35 31.21 -6.80 -18.86
N ALA A 36 30.46 -5.75 -19.19
CA ALA A 36 30.02 -5.51 -20.56
C ALA A 36 31.18 -5.55 -21.57
N THR A 37 30.90 -6.08 -22.75
CA THR A 37 31.85 -6.09 -23.87
C THR A 37 32.10 -4.67 -24.35
N LYS A 38 31.02 -3.90 -24.55
CA LYS A 38 31.07 -2.49 -24.93
C LYS A 38 30.09 -1.63 -24.14
N VAL A 39 30.53 -0.42 -23.81
CA VAL A 39 29.69 0.60 -23.17
C VAL A 39 29.63 1.83 -24.08
N TRP A 40 28.45 2.08 -24.64
CA TRP A 40 28.14 3.25 -25.45
C TRP A 40 27.65 4.37 -24.54
N ARG A 41 28.35 5.51 -24.51
CA ARG A 41 27.97 6.65 -23.67
C ARG A 41 27.37 7.76 -24.52
N VAL A 42 26.20 8.22 -24.09
CA VAL A 42 25.52 9.37 -24.68
C VAL A 42 25.44 10.44 -23.60
N GLU A 43 26.37 11.38 -23.65
CA GLU A 43 26.42 12.52 -22.73
C GLU A 43 25.27 13.49 -23.02
N ILE A 44 24.53 13.91 -21.99
CA ILE A 44 23.47 14.92 -22.10
C ILE A 44 23.96 16.20 -21.41
N GLU A 45 24.44 17.14 -22.21
CA GLU A 45 24.85 18.47 -21.73
C GLU A 45 23.66 19.18 -21.08
N ASN A 46 23.89 19.77 -19.89
CA ASN A 46 22.88 20.50 -19.12
C ASN A 46 21.58 19.72 -18.90
N ALA A 47 21.67 18.39 -18.75
CA ALA A 47 20.55 17.55 -18.39
C ALA A 47 19.74 18.16 -17.24
N PRO A 48 18.42 18.36 -17.38
CA PRO A 48 17.59 18.90 -16.31
C PRO A 48 17.70 18.08 -15.00
N LEU A 49 17.90 16.76 -15.12
CA LEU A 49 18.14 15.84 -14.01
C LEU A 49 19.55 15.94 -13.38
N GLY A 50 20.54 16.46 -14.09
CA GLY A 50 21.94 16.50 -13.65
C GLY A 50 22.19 17.42 -12.45
N GLY A 51 21.37 18.47 -12.32
CA GLY A 51 21.37 19.42 -11.19
C GLY A 51 20.13 19.33 -10.29
N ALA A 52 19.35 18.25 -10.40
CA ALA A 52 17.99 18.20 -9.87
C ALA A 52 17.87 17.93 -8.36
N ALA A 53 16.71 18.33 -7.87
CA ALA A 53 16.24 18.37 -6.50
C ALA A 53 16.39 17.09 -5.66
N TYR A 54 16.31 15.92 -6.28
CA TYR A 54 16.43 14.64 -5.57
C TYR A 54 17.80 14.44 -4.90
N LEU A 55 18.83 15.21 -5.30
CA LEU A 55 20.12 15.26 -4.63
C LEU A 55 20.07 15.99 -3.27
N ARG A 56 18.96 16.63 -2.87
CA ARG A 56 18.81 17.32 -1.57
C ARG A 56 17.45 17.00 -0.94
N PRO A 57 17.21 15.74 -0.54
CA PRO A 57 15.88 15.28 -0.16
C PRO A 57 15.28 15.94 1.09
N PHE A 58 16.06 16.69 1.86
CA PHE A 58 15.64 17.43 3.06
C PHE A 58 15.45 18.94 2.83
N ASP A 59 15.70 19.44 1.62
CA ASP A 59 15.48 20.85 1.29
C ASP A 59 13.98 21.12 1.04
N THR A 60 13.34 21.84 1.96
CA THR A 60 11.90 22.17 1.89
C THR A 60 11.60 23.35 0.96
N ASN A 61 12.61 24.10 0.51
CA ASN A 61 12.42 25.29 -0.34
C ASN A 61 12.34 24.95 -1.83
N GLN A 62 12.43 23.66 -2.16
CA GLN A 62 12.61 23.18 -3.52
C GLN A 62 11.27 22.99 -4.26
N LYS A 63 11.10 23.71 -5.37
CA LYS A 63 9.84 23.76 -6.16
C LYS A 63 9.88 22.96 -7.48
N ALA A 64 10.98 22.27 -7.79
CA ALA A 64 11.13 21.61 -9.08
C ALA A 64 10.28 20.34 -9.16
N ASP A 65 9.43 20.24 -10.19
CA ASP A 65 8.63 19.03 -10.44
C ASP A 65 9.52 17.94 -11.05
N MET A 66 9.78 16.90 -10.25
CA MET A 66 10.59 15.75 -10.64
C MET A 66 10.06 15.04 -11.89
N HIS A 67 8.73 14.96 -12.05
CA HIS A 67 8.15 14.29 -13.22
C HIS A 67 8.51 15.04 -14.50
N SER A 68 8.30 16.37 -14.51
CA SER A 68 8.66 17.24 -15.64
C SER A 68 10.16 17.19 -15.98
N LEU A 69 11.03 17.14 -14.98
CA LEU A 69 12.48 17.02 -15.21
C LEU A 69 12.86 15.68 -15.86
N PHE A 70 12.26 14.57 -15.41
CA PHE A 70 12.43 13.26 -16.02
C PHE A 70 11.90 13.24 -17.47
N ASP A 71 10.74 13.82 -17.70
CA ASP A 71 10.08 13.86 -19.00
C ASP A 71 10.84 14.67 -20.05
N THR A 72 11.37 15.82 -19.65
CA THR A 72 12.21 16.64 -20.53
C THR A 72 13.50 15.90 -20.85
N SER A 73 14.12 15.31 -19.83
CA SER A 73 15.38 14.58 -19.96
C SER A 73 15.23 13.44 -20.97
N ARG A 74 14.28 12.52 -20.77
CA ARG A 74 14.10 11.35 -21.66
C ARG A 74 13.88 11.74 -23.13
N LEU A 75 13.16 12.83 -23.42
CA LEU A 75 12.97 13.33 -24.78
C LEU A 75 14.29 13.81 -25.43
N ILE A 76 15.13 14.53 -24.67
CA ILE A 76 16.45 14.98 -25.16
C ILE A 76 17.33 13.78 -25.51
N PHE A 77 17.37 12.77 -24.63
CA PHE A 77 18.12 11.54 -24.90
C PHE A 77 17.58 10.83 -26.14
N CYS A 78 16.26 10.73 -26.28
CA CYS A 78 15.64 10.10 -27.44
C CYS A 78 15.97 10.80 -28.75
N GLU A 79 15.90 12.13 -28.79
CA GLU A 79 16.27 12.92 -29.96
C GLU A 79 17.75 12.69 -30.33
N LYS A 80 18.64 12.71 -29.33
CA LYS A 80 20.08 12.56 -29.55
C LYS A 80 20.43 11.22 -30.18
N ILE A 81 19.86 10.11 -29.68
CA ILE A 81 20.15 8.78 -30.23
C ILE A 81 19.51 8.56 -31.61
N LEU A 82 18.32 9.12 -31.88
CA LEU A 82 17.66 8.95 -33.17
C LEU A 82 18.27 9.80 -34.29
N LYS A 83 18.97 10.89 -33.94
CA LYS A 83 19.68 11.77 -34.87
C LYS A 83 21.10 11.29 -35.21
N ASP A 84 21.72 10.49 -34.35
CA ASP A 84 23.10 10.03 -34.53
C ASP A 84 23.21 8.84 -35.50
N ASN A 85 23.33 9.14 -36.80
CA ASN A 85 23.47 8.12 -37.84
C ASN A 85 24.72 7.24 -37.68
N LYS A 86 25.78 7.74 -37.06
CA LYS A 86 27.02 6.97 -36.84
C LYS A 86 26.77 5.92 -35.77
N LEU A 87 26.23 6.34 -34.61
CA LEU A 87 25.86 5.42 -33.54
C LEU A 87 24.88 4.35 -34.04
N LEU A 88 23.85 4.74 -34.81
CA LEU A 88 22.88 3.80 -35.37
C LEU A 88 23.54 2.77 -36.29
N ALA A 89 24.46 3.18 -37.16
CA ALA A 89 25.17 2.27 -38.05
C ALA A 89 26.06 1.29 -37.25
N GLU A 90 26.76 1.78 -36.23
CA GLU A 90 27.63 0.96 -35.39
C GLU A 90 26.85 -0.03 -34.51
N LEU A 91 25.71 0.38 -33.94
CA LEU A 91 24.81 -0.51 -33.21
C LEU A 91 24.19 -1.57 -34.13
N LYS A 92 23.79 -1.19 -35.35
CA LYS A 92 23.24 -2.13 -36.34
C LYS A 92 24.26 -3.17 -36.77
N ALA A 93 25.55 -2.81 -36.82
CA ALA A 93 26.63 -3.73 -37.17
C ALA A 93 26.85 -4.84 -36.13
N GLN A 94 26.43 -4.65 -34.87
CA GLN A 94 26.59 -5.65 -33.81
C GLN A 94 25.64 -6.86 -33.94
N LYS A 95 24.51 -6.72 -34.66
CA LYS A 95 23.55 -7.81 -34.91
C LYS A 95 23.01 -8.49 -33.63
N TYR A 96 22.58 -7.70 -32.65
CA TYR A 96 22.02 -8.22 -31.40
C TYR A 96 20.79 -9.11 -31.59
N ASP A 97 20.73 -10.23 -30.85
CA ASP A 97 19.59 -11.16 -30.86
C ASP A 97 18.38 -10.63 -30.07
N ILE A 98 18.63 -9.86 -29.01
CA ILE A 98 17.59 -9.32 -28.13
C ILE A 98 17.97 -7.95 -27.56
N GLY A 99 17.01 -7.03 -27.51
CA GLY A 99 17.17 -5.69 -26.92
C GLY A 99 16.40 -5.53 -25.62
N LEU A 100 17.04 -5.02 -24.57
CA LEU A 100 16.42 -4.76 -23.26
C LEU A 100 16.32 -3.25 -23.01
N ALA A 101 15.12 -2.73 -22.74
CA ALA A 101 14.89 -1.30 -22.47
C ALA A 101 14.08 -1.08 -21.19
N PRO A 102 14.29 0.04 -20.47
CA PRO A 102 13.41 0.40 -19.37
C PRO A 102 12.03 0.83 -19.90
N PRO A 103 10.93 0.57 -19.17
CA PRO A 103 9.59 0.86 -19.65
C PRO A 103 9.16 2.31 -19.39
N TYR A 104 10.08 3.24 -19.13
CA TYR A 104 9.73 4.64 -18.81
C TYR A 104 9.36 5.47 -20.04
N ASP A 105 9.81 5.02 -21.21
CA ASP A 105 9.57 5.63 -22.51
C ASP A 105 9.60 4.57 -23.61
N SER A 106 9.18 4.91 -24.83
CA SER A 106 9.17 3.98 -25.96
C SER A 106 10.40 4.10 -26.85
N CYS A 107 11.32 5.01 -26.53
CA CYS A 107 12.47 5.32 -27.36
C CYS A 107 13.45 4.16 -27.48
N GLY A 108 13.72 3.45 -26.38
CA GLY A 108 14.58 2.25 -26.41
C GLY A 108 14.03 1.15 -27.32
N LEU A 109 12.73 0.87 -27.23
CA LEU A 109 12.08 -0.11 -28.11
C LEU A 109 12.01 0.37 -29.57
N THR A 110 11.82 1.67 -29.79
CA THR A 110 11.85 2.29 -31.12
C THR A 110 13.23 2.14 -31.75
N LEU A 111 14.30 2.38 -30.98
CA LEU A 111 15.68 2.16 -31.41
C LEU A 111 15.87 0.71 -31.84
N PHE A 112 15.48 -0.26 -31.02
CA PHE A 112 15.61 -1.68 -31.36
C PHE A 112 14.86 -2.07 -32.63
N HIS A 113 13.64 -1.56 -32.81
CA HIS A 113 12.87 -1.74 -34.03
C HIS A 113 13.62 -1.17 -35.25
N ARG A 114 14.17 0.05 -35.14
CA ARG A 114 14.95 0.70 -36.22
C ARG A 114 16.24 -0.05 -36.56
N LEU A 115 16.86 -0.71 -35.58
CA LEU A 115 18.04 -1.56 -35.76
C LEU A 115 17.69 -2.94 -36.38
N GLY A 116 16.41 -3.31 -36.42
CA GLY A 116 15.96 -4.61 -36.92
C GLY A 116 16.05 -5.75 -35.91
N ILE A 117 16.15 -5.43 -34.61
CA ILE A 117 16.17 -6.42 -33.52
C ILE A 117 14.75 -6.97 -33.35
N LYS A 118 14.58 -8.28 -33.55
CA LYS A 118 13.26 -8.91 -33.56
C LYS A 118 12.70 -9.19 -32.18
N SER A 119 13.55 -9.55 -31.21
CA SER A 119 13.14 -9.85 -29.84
C SER A 119 13.47 -8.69 -28.92
N THR A 120 12.52 -8.29 -28.08
CA THR A 120 12.74 -7.23 -27.09
C THR A 120 12.18 -7.61 -25.74
N ALA A 121 12.77 -7.07 -24.68
CA ALA A 121 12.26 -7.21 -23.33
C ALA A 121 12.35 -5.89 -22.57
N LEU A 122 11.52 -5.76 -21.55
CA LEU A 122 11.50 -4.60 -20.66
C LEU A 122 12.19 -4.92 -19.35
N PHE A 123 12.77 -3.92 -18.69
CA PHE A 123 13.27 -4.07 -17.32
C PHE A 123 12.99 -2.84 -16.46
N SER A 124 12.60 -3.02 -15.21
CA SER A 124 12.41 -1.91 -14.26
C SER A 124 13.23 -2.11 -13.00
N ALA A 125 13.88 -1.05 -12.56
CA ALA A 125 14.57 -1.01 -11.27
C ALA A 125 13.60 -0.83 -10.09
N THR A 126 12.35 -0.47 -10.36
CA THR A 126 11.27 -0.24 -9.40
C THR A 126 10.09 -1.20 -9.65
N PRO A 127 9.17 -1.36 -8.67
CA PRO A 127 7.96 -2.15 -8.87
C PRO A 127 7.10 -1.60 -10.02
N PRO A 128 6.21 -2.44 -10.61
CA PRO A 128 5.38 -2.02 -11.74
C PRO A 128 4.52 -0.79 -11.39
N THR A 129 4.60 0.27 -12.19
CA THR A 129 3.72 1.44 -12.06
C THR A 129 2.41 1.20 -12.80
N PHE A 130 1.37 2.01 -12.52
CA PHE A 130 0.10 1.90 -13.24
C PHE A 130 0.28 1.99 -14.75
N PHE A 131 1.13 2.94 -15.17
CA PHE A 131 1.46 3.17 -16.56
C PHE A 131 2.08 1.92 -17.25
N VAL A 132 3.05 1.27 -16.59
CA VAL A 132 3.70 0.06 -17.17
C VAL A 132 2.72 -1.11 -17.23
N MET A 133 1.84 -1.25 -16.23
CA MET A 133 0.81 -2.29 -16.24
C MET A 133 -0.16 -2.09 -17.41
N GLU A 134 -0.62 -0.86 -17.63
CA GLU A 134 -1.55 -0.50 -18.70
C GLU A 134 -0.96 -0.79 -20.10
N THR A 135 0.28 -0.36 -20.36
CA THR A 135 0.94 -0.59 -21.65
C THR A 135 1.16 -2.06 -21.96
N LEU A 136 1.40 -2.88 -20.94
CA LEU A 136 1.49 -4.33 -21.06
C LEU A 136 0.13 -5.04 -21.14
N GLY A 137 -0.98 -4.30 -21.01
CA GLY A 137 -2.34 -4.85 -21.00
C GLY A 137 -2.69 -5.59 -19.71
N ILE A 138 -1.95 -5.36 -18.63
CA ILE A 138 -2.19 -5.95 -17.31
C ILE A 138 -3.24 -5.11 -16.57
N PRO A 139 -4.38 -5.68 -16.14
CA PRO A 139 -5.37 -4.94 -15.38
C PRO A 139 -4.79 -4.39 -14.06
N ALA A 140 -5.01 -3.11 -13.79
CA ALA A 140 -4.64 -2.47 -12.53
C ALA A 140 -5.85 -1.83 -11.83
N PRO A 141 -6.80 -2.63 -11.27
CA PRO A 141 -7.99 -2.07 -10.64
C PRO A 141 -7.61 -1.19 -9.44
N PRO A 142 -7.96 0.11 -9.44
CA PRO A 142 -7.53 1.04 -8.39
C PRO A 142 -8.24 0.81 -7.05
N SER A 143 -9.16 -0.15 -6.97
CA SER A 143 -9.78 -0.56 -5.70
C SER A 143 -8.83 -1.36 -4.81
N PHE A 144 -7.75 -1.95 -5.34
CA PHE A 144 -6.78 -2.71 -4.56
C PHE A 144 -5.35 -2.71 -5.11
N VAL A 145 -5.12 -2.34 -6.37
CA VAL A 145 -3.77 -2.17 -6.94
C VAL A 145 -3.32 -0.73 -6.72
N THR A 146 -2.13 -0.51 -6.17
CA THR A 146 -1.54 0.82 -6.00
C THR A 146 -0.37 1.04 -6.95
N ASP A 147 0.05 2.29 -7.10
CA ASP A 147 1.16 2.64 -7.97
C ASP A 147 2.50 2.15 -7.39
N GLY A 148 3.37 1.65 -8.27
CA GLY A 148 4.67 1.08 -7.91
C GLY A 148 5.70 2.06 -7.34
N ILE A 149 5.44 3.36 -7.36
CA ILE A 149 6.33 4.38 -6.74
C ILE A 149 5.58 5.39 -5.86
N ALA A 150 4.25 5.38 -5.87
CA ALA A 150 3.42 6.30 -5.10
C ALA A 150 2.28 5.55 -4.37
N PRO A 151 2.60 4.74 -3.34
CA PRO A 151 1.59 3.98 -2.62
C PRO A 151 0.67 4.92 -1.83
N ILE A 152 -0.63 4.65 -1.82
CA ILE A 152 -1.58 5.49 -1.07
C ILE A 152 -1.62 5.18 0.43
N SER A 153 -1.14 3.99 0.82
CA SER A 153 -1.19 3.52 2.20
C SER A 153 -0.10 2.49 2.47
N VAL A 154 0.28 2.37 3.74
CA VAL A 154 1.16 1.32 4.26
C VAL A 154 0.39 0.04 4.64
N SER A 155 -0.94 0.11 4.66
CA SER A 155 -1.83 -1.01 5.00
C SER A 155 -2.04 -1.93 3.80
N LYS A 156 -2.22 -3.24 4.02
CA LYS A 156 -2.72 -4.17 2.98
C LYS A 156 -4.22 -4.01 2.71
N TYR A 157 -4.93 -3.33 3.62
CA TYR A 157 -6.36 -3.14 3.56
C TYR A 157 -6.66 -1.65 3.44
N TYR A 158 -7.12 -1.24 2.26
CA TYR A 158 -7.46 0.15 1.99
C TYR A 158 -8.89 0.44 2.44
N THR A 159 -9.06 1.55 3.14
CA THR A 159 -10.34 2.20 3.43
C THR A 159 -11.00 2.70 2.15
N PHE A 160 -12.29 3.02 2.20
CA PHE A 160 -12.97 3.61 1.05
C PHE A 160 -12.30 4.90 0.56
N LYS A 161 -11.86 5.77 1.49
CA LYS A 161 -11.15 7.00 1.18
C LYS A 161 -9.83 6.73 0.45
N GLU A 162 -9.03 5.79 0.94
CA GLU A 162 -7.77 5.41 0.29
C GLU A 162 -8.00 4.83 -1.12
N ARG A 163 -9.01 3.97 -1.29
CA ARG A 163 -9.39 3.45 -2.62
C ARG A 163 -9.84 4.56 -3.58
N PHE A 164 -10.60 5.52 -3.10
CA PHE A 164 -11.06 6.66 -3.89
C PHE A 164 -9.89 7.54 -4.33
N ILE A 165 -8.96 7.87 -3.42
CA ILE A 165 -7.77 8.65 -3.76
C ILE A 165 -6.86 7.86 -4.71
N ASN A 166 -6.71 6.55 -4.50
CA ASN A 166 -5.95 5.69 -5.40
C ASN A 166 -6.55 5.63 -6.82
N ALA A 167 -7.89 5.68 -6.94
CA ALA A 167 -8.55 5.81 -8.24
C ALA A 167 -8.26 7.16 -8.92
N ILE A 168 -8.28 8.25 -8.17
CA ILE A 168 -7.87 9.56 -8.70
C ILE A 168 -6.42 9.53 -9.17
N GLN A 169 -5.51 8.94 -8.38
CA GLN A 169 -4.11 8.79 -8.74
C GLN A 169 -3.92 7.95 -10.01
N TYR A 170 -4.66 6.85 -10.14
CA TYR A 170 -4.66 6.01 -11.33
C TYR A 170 -5.02 6.79 -12.59
N TYR A 171 -6.15 7.52 -12.59
CA TYR A 171 -6.57 8.30 -13.76
C TYR A 171 -5.61 9.45 -14.05
N LYS A 172 -5.06 10.10 -13.02
CA LYS A 172 -4.03 11.12 -13.20
C LYS A 172 -2.81 10.54 -13.91
N THR A 173 -2.26 9.43 -13.43
CA THR A 173 -1.12 8.75 -14.05
C THR A 173 -1.43 8.33 -15.49
N TYR A 174 -2.63 7.77 -15.73
CA TYR A 174 -3.10 7.38 -17.06
C TYR A 174 -3.08 8.56 -18.04
N PHE A 175 -3.74 9.67 -17.73
CA PHE A 175 -3.81 10.82 -18.64
C PHE A 175 -2.45 11.50 -18.84
N THR A 176 -1.64 11.62 -17.79
CA THR A 176 -0.28 12.15 -17.90
C THR A 176 0.57 11.29 -18.84
N ALA A 177 0.54 9.96 -18.68
CA ALA A 177 1.27 9.05 -19.55
C ALA A 177 0.82 9.16 -21.02
N GLN A 178 -0.50 9.24 -21.28
CA GLN A 178 -1.02 9.36 -22.65
C GLN A 178 -0.51 10.63 -23.35
N ASN A 179 -0.54 11.79 -22.69
CA ASN A 179 0.01 13.04 -23.24
C ASN A 179 1.50 12.90 -23.53
N LEU A 180 2.22 12.28 -22.61
CA LEU A 180 3.64 12.07 -22.68
C LEU A 180 4.07 11.19 -23.88
N PHE A 181 3.30 10.14 -24.19
CA PHE A 181 3.51 9.32 -25.40
C PHE A 181 3.20 10.05 -26.68
N GLN A 182 2.25 10.99 -26.67
CA GLN A 182 1.97 11.79 -27.87
C GLN A 182 3.16 12.70 -28.21
N ASP A 183 3.77 13.34 -27.22
CA ASP A 183 4.92 14.21 -27.45
C ASP A 183 6.16 13.41 -27.85
N GLU A 184 6.40 12.27 -27.19
CA GLU A 184 7.44 11.34 -27.61
C GLU A 184 7.20 10.84 -29.06
N ARG A 185 5.96 10.49 -29.40
CA ARG A 185 5.60 10.02 -30.74
C ARG A 185 5.85 11.09 -31.81
N LYS A 186 5.48 12.34 -31.56
CA LYS A 186 5.75 13.46 -32.47
C LYS A 186 7.24 13.61 -32.72
N LEU A 187 8.07 13.48 -31.68
CA LEU A 187 9.53 13.54 -31.79
C LEU A 187 10.07 12.38 -32.62
N ILE A 188 9.68 11.14 -32.29
CA ILE A 188 10.13 9.92 -32.98
C ILE A 188 9.83 10.00 -34.48
N LEU A 189 8.61 10.42 -34.86
CA LEU A 189 8.18 10.47 -36.26
C LEU A 189 8.98 11.47 -37.12
N LYS A 190 9.65 12.46 -36.54
CA LYS A 190 10.56 13.36 -37.27
C LYS A 190 11.79 12.65 -37.81
N TYR A 191 12.26 11.62 -37.09
CA TYR A 191 13.51 10.90 -37.38
C TYR A 191 13.27 9.48 -37.89
N TYR A 192 12.09 8.92 -37.65
CA TYR A 192 11.69 7.59 -38.07
C TYR A 192 10.17 7.54 -38.39
N PRO A 193 9.75 7.98 -39.59
CA PRO A 193 8.32 8.12 -39.95
C PRO A 193 7.50 6.83 -39.89
N GLU A 194 8.13 5.69 -40.18
CA GLU A 194 7.50 4.35 -40.17
C GLU A 194 7.58 3.63 -38.81
N ALA A 195 7.93 4.33 -37.73
CA ALA A 195 7.97 3.76 -36.39
C ALA A 195 6.61 3.14 -35.96
N PRO A 196 6.56 1.95 -35.35
CA PRO A 196 5.34 1.43 -34.71
C PRO A 196 4.91 2.30 -33.53
N THR A 197 3.64 2.24 -33.14
CA THR A 197 3.14 3.03 -32.00
C THR A 197 3.79 2.55 -30.68
N PRO A 198 3.93 3.44 -29.67
CA PRO A 198 4.45 3.04 -28.36
C PRO A 198 3.75 1.81 -27.78
N LEU A 199 2.41 1.76 -27.88
CA LEU A 199 1.62 0.65 -27.37
C LEU A 199 1.91 -0.68 -28.09
N GLN A 200 2.12 -0.66 -29.42
CA GLN A 200 2.54 -1.84 -30.17
C GLN A 200 3.92 -2.31 -29.70
N LEU A 201 4.87 -1.39 -29.54
CA LEU A 201 6.23 -1.72 -29.07
C LEU A 201 6.21 -2.38 -27.68
N PHE A 202 5.52 -1.79 -26.70
CA PHE A 202 5.43 -2.35 -25.35
C PHE A 202 4.75 -3.72 -25.33
N ARG A 203 3.66 -3.88 -26.10
CA ARG A 203 2.93 -5.16 -26.17
C ARG A 203 3.73 -6.26 -26.87
N ASN A 204 4.59 -5.90 -27.82
CA ASN A 204 5.46 -6.83 -28.52
C ASN A 204 6.74 -7.18 -27.72
N ALA A 205 6.95 -6.60 -26.54
CA ALA A 205 8.01 -7.06 -25.64
C ALA A 205 7.69 -8.46 -25.09
N SER A 206 8.68 -9.36 -25.13
CA SER A 206 8.59 -10.76 -24.70
C SER A 206 8.39 -10.90 -23.20
N TYR A 207 9.21 -10.20 -22.41
CA TYR A 207 9.18 -10.24 -20.95
C TYR A 207 9.32 -8.85 -20.35
N PHE A 208 8.89 -8.72 -19.09
CA PHE A 208 9.10 -7.57 -18.24
C PHE A 208 9.81 -8.00 -16.96
N PHE A 209 11.10 -7.71 -16.87
CA PHE A 209 11.95 -8.02 -15.73
C PHE A 209 11.83 -6.94 -14.65
N VAL A 210 11.44 -7.33 -13.44
CA VAL A 210 11.21 -6.38 -12.34
C VAL A 210 12.27 -6.61 -11.26
N ASN A 211 13.02 -5.57 -10.87
CA ASN A 211 13.93 -5.61 -9.73
C ASN A 211 13.17 -5.61 -8.39
N HIS A 212 12.28 -6.57 -8.22
CA HIS A 212 11.54 -6.73 -6.98
C HIS A 212 11.38 -8.23 -6.68
N ASN A 213 11.24 -8.56 -5.42
CA ASN A 213 10.90 -9.92 -5.02
C ASN A 213 9.38 -10.02 -4.87
N GLU A 214 8.79 -11.03 -5.49
CA GLU A 214 7.33 -11.26 -5.48
C GLU A 214 6.75 -11.32 -4.05
N LEU A 215 7.49 -11.90 -3.09
CA LEU A 215 7.07 -12.00 -1.69
C LEU A 215 7.09 -10.66 -0.95
N LEU A 216 7.77 -9.66 -1.52
CA LEU A 216 7.90 -8.31 -0.99
C LEU A 216 6.98 -7.31 -1.71
N ASP A 217 6.26 -7.73 -2.75
CA ASP A 217 5.37 -6.84 -3.50
C ASP A 217 4.00 -6.66 -2.81
N THR A 218 3.37 -5.52 -3.09
CA THR A 218 1.95 -5.32 -2.81
C THR A 218 1.17 -6.13 -3.85
N GLY A 219 0.57 -7.25 -3.43
CA GLY A 219 -0.06 -8.21 -4.34
C GLY A 219 -0.93 -7.54 -5.42
N ARG A 220 -0.66 -7.87 -6.69
CA ARG A 220 -1.30 -7.27 -7.88
C ARG A 220 -1.49 -8.31 -8.98
N PRO A 221 -2.38 -8.06 -9.96
CA PRO A 221 -2.44 -8.87 -11.17
C PRO A 221 -1.12 -8.83 -11.93
N ILE A 222 -0.67 -9.99 -12.42
CA ILE A 222 0.51 -10.14 -13.26
C ILE A 222 0.18 -11.05 -14.45
N SER A 223 0.93 -10.90 -15.55
CA SER A 223 0.88 -11.82 -16.69
C SER A 223 2.12 -12.70 -16.72
N GLY A 224 2.12 -13.74 -17.58
CA GLY A 224 3.30 -14.58 -17.79
C GLY A 224 4.54 -13.83 -18.30
N LYS A 225 4.36 -12.59 -18.79
CA LYS A 225 5.45 -11.69 -19.19
C LYS A 225 6.25 -11.17 -18.00
N VAL A 226 5.63 -11.02 -16.83
CA VAL A 226 6.29 -10.43 -15.65
C VAL A 226 7.24 -11.45 -15.01
N LYS A 227 8.52 -11.08 -14.88
CA LYS A 227 9.56 -11.90 -14.25
C LYS A 227 10.19 -11.11 -13.11
N PHE A 228 9.91 -11.51 -11.87
CA PHE A 228 10.54 -10.92 -10.68
C PHE A 228 11.98 -11.39 -10.57
N ILE A 229 12.93 -10.47 -10.64
CA ILE A 229 14.37 -10.72 -10.57
C ILE A 229 15.05 -9.84 -9.50
N GLY A 230 14.30 -9.41 -8.49
CA GLY A 230 14.85 -8.69 -7.34
C GLY A 230 15.96 -9.46 -6.63
N GLY A 231 17.06 -8.79 -6.33
CA GLY A 231 18.25 -9.40 -5.72
C GLY A 231 19.19 -10.10 -6.70
N ILE A 232 19.06 -9.86 -8.01
CA ILE A 232 19.97 -10.40 -9.03
C ILE A 232 21.47 -10.06 -8.77
N GLN A 233 21.73 -8.95 -8.09
CA GLN A 233 23.05 -8.46 -7.67
C GLN A 233 23.60 -9.12 -6.38
N LEU A 234 22.84 -10.02 -5.75
CA LEU A 234 23.26 -10.69 -4.52
C LEU A 234 23.99 -11.99 -4.87
N HIS A 235 25.30 -12.01 -4.63
CA HIS A 235 26.12 -13.22 -4.75
C HIS A 235 26.36 -13.80 -3.36
N HIS A 236 26.26 -15.13 -3.22
CA HIS A 236 26.55 -15.80 -1.95
C HIS A 236 27.97 -15.49 -1.45
N GLU A 237 28.93 -15.36 -2.36
CA GLU A 237 30.33 -15.01 -2.07
C GLU A 237 30.49 -13.62 -1.43
N ASP A 238 29.58 -12.68 -1.70
CA ASP A 238 29.66 -11.33 -1.14
C ASP A 238 29.51 -11.35 0.39
N THR A 239 28.72 -12.29 0.93
CA THR A 239 28.49 -12.43 2.38
C THR A 239 29.43 -13.43 3.03
N ALA A 240 30.13 -14.26 2.24
CA ALA A 240 31.13 -15.22 2.73
C ALA A 240 32.48 -14.56 3.07
N LYS A 241 32.74 -13.33 2.58
CA LYS A 241 33.98 -12.59 2.90
C LYS A 241 34.02 -12.24 4.38
N LYS A 242 35.14 -12.57 5.04
CA LYS A 242 35.38 -12.24 6.44
C LYS A 242 35.29 -10.72 6.63
N LEU A 243 34.47 -10.30 7.59
CA LEU A 243 34.35 -8.91 7.99
C LEU A 243 35.68 -8.41 8.57
N ASP A 244 36.10 -7.19 8.25
CA ASP A 244 37.30 -6.58 8.83
C ASP A 244 37.20 -6.58 10.37
N SER A 245 38.33 -6.87 11.03
CA SER A 245 38.53 -6.77 12.47
C SER A 245 37.96 -5.49 13.09
N LYS A 246 38.00 -4.37 12.37
CA LYS A 246 37.39 -3.11 12.79
C LYS A 246 35.90 -3.26 13.07
N TYR A 247 35.13 -3.75 12.10
CA TYR A 247 33.68 -3.88 12.21
C TYR A 247 33.28 -5.02 13.14
N ASP A 248 34.08 -6.09 13.23
CA ASP A 248 33.88 -7.14 14.23
C ASP A 248 33.93 -6.59 15.66
N LYS A 249 34.90 -5.72 15.96
CA LYS A 249 34.99 -5.01 17.25
C LYS A 249 33.81 -4.08 17.48
N LEU A 250 33.37 -3.33 16.46
CA LEU A 250 32.20 -2.45 16.59
C LEU A 250 30.92 -3.24 16.88
N LEU A 251 30.70 -4.36 16.19
CA LEU A 251 29.55 -5.22 16.42
C LEU A 251 29.55 -5.86 17.81
N ALA A 252 30.73 -6.10 18.40
CA ALA A 252 30.90 -6.68 19.74
C ALA A 252 31.02 -5.63 20.87
N ARG A 253 31.06 -4.33 20.56
CA ARG A 253 31.40 -3.28 21.53
C ARG A 253 30.40 -3.19 22.68
N THR A 254 29.11 -3.41 22.42
CA THR A 254 28.06 -3.32 23.44
C THR A 254 27.26 -4.63 23.54
N PRO A 255 26.75 -4.97 24.74
CA PRO A 255 26.11 -6.26 24.97
C PRO A 255 24.79 -6.43 24.22
N LYS A 256 24.07 -5.35 23.89
CA LYS A 256 22.82 -5.44 23.12
C LYS A 256 23.05 -5.48 21.59
N GLY A 257 24.29 -5.31 21.12
CA GLY A 257 24.66 -5.38 19.71
C GLY A 257 24.60 -4.02 19.01
N ALA A 258 24.48 -4.05 17.68
CA ALA A 258 24.64 -2.87 16.84
C ALA A 258 23.40 -2.48 16.03
N VAL A 259 23.33 -1.21 15.66
CA VAL A 259 22.38 -0.62 14.74
C VAL A 259 23.15 -0.05 13.55
N LEU A 260 22.75 -0.42 12.34
CA LEU A 260 23.33 0.09 11.10
C LEU A 260 22.50 1.29 10.64
N PHE A 261 23.13 2.33 10.11
CA PHE A 261 22.44 3.48 9.52
C PHE A 261 23.04 3.87 8.17
N SER A 262 22.21 3.86 7.12
CA SER A 262 22.63 4.32 5.78
C SER A 262 21.44 4.80 4.92
N PHE A 263 21.57 6.03 4.39
CA PHE A 263 20.71 6.55 3.32
C PHE A 263 21.20 6.17 1.90
N GLY A 264 22.15 5.26 1.80
CA GLY A 264 22.67 4.76 0.53
C GLY A 264 23.66 5.72 -0.13
N THR A 265 23.85 5.54 -1.43
CA THR A 265 24.86 6.26 -2.22
C THR A 265 24.34 7.55 -2.84
N THR A 266 23.01 7.69 -3.03
CA THR A 266 22.39 8.83 -3.72
C THR A 266 22.00 9.97 -2.77
N ALA A 267 21.74 9.66 -1.50
CA ALA A 267 21.49 10.66 -0.47
C ALA A 267 22.75 10.75 0.43
N SER A 268 23.77 11.45 -0.05
CA SER A 268 24.98 11.72 0.73
C SER A 268 24.64 12.49 2.00
N THR A 269 25.33 12.25 3.11
CA THR A 269 25.10 13.06 4.32
C THR A 269 25.57 14.51 4.15
N ASN A 270 26.40 14.81 3.15
CA ASN A 270 26.84 16.18 2.82
C ASN A 270 25.68 17.09 2.44
N VAL A 271 24.62 16.52 1.86
CA VAL A 271 23.41 17.26 1.45
C VAL A 271 22.29 17.20 2.50
N VAL A 272 22.52 16.51 3.63
CA VAL A 272 21.58 16.46 4.76
C VAL A 272 21.90 17.65 5.68
N PRO A 273 20.94 18.55 5.96
CA PRO A 273 21.16 19.70 6.84
C PRO A 273 21.70 19.32 8.22
N LYS A 274 22.57 20.16 8.81
CA LYS A 274 23.25 19.85 10.08
C LYS A 274 22.26 19.63 11.24
N ASP A 275 21.18 20.41 11.31
CA ASP A 275 20.08 20.23 12.25
C ASP A 275 19.44 18.83 12.12
N VAL A 276 19.24 18.35 10.90
CA VAL A 276 18.72 16.99 10.65
C VAL A 276 19.74 15.91 11.06
N ARG A 277 21.04 16.12 10.80
CA ARG A 277 22.09 15.19 11.24
C ARG A 277 22.17 15.13 12.78
N ASN A 278 22.05 16.27 13.44
CA ASN A 278 22.06 16.38 14.90
C ASN A 278 20.87 15.65 15.56
N VAL A 279 19.69 15.60 14.93
CA VAL A 279 18.58 14.78 15.41
C VAL A 279 19.00 13.30 15.58
N PHE A 280 19.77 12.75 14.64
CA PHE A 280 20.26 11.38 14.74
C PHE A 280 21.31 11.22 15.85
N ILE A 281 22.33 12.09 15.88
CA ILE A 281 23.41 12.01 16.87
C ILE A 281 22.85 12.11 18.29
N GLU A 282 22.02 13.12 18.56
CA GLU A 282 21.42 13.34 19.87
C GLU A 282 20.46 12.23 20.29
N THR A 283 19.78 11.60 19.34
CA THR A 283 18.97 10.42 19.64
C THR A 283 19.83 9.21 19.94
N PHE A 284 20.88 8.95 19.17
CA PHE A 284 21.74 7.76 19.35
C PHE A 284 22.50 7.79 20.68
N LYS A 285 22.92 8.97 21.17
CA LYS A 285 23.51 9.18 22.50
C LYS A 285 22.63 8.64 23.64
N GLN A 286 21.31 8.63 23.46
CA GLN A 286 20.34 8.15 24.45
C GLN A 286 20.23 6.61 24.51
N PHE A 287 20.93 5.88 23.62
CA PHE A 287 20.96 4.41 23.57
C PHE A 287 22.39 3.87 23.79
N PRO A 288 23.05 4.15 24.93
CA PRO A 288 24.46 3.79 25.17
C PRO A 288 24.72 2.26 25.16
N GLU A 289 23.69 1.46 25.37
CA GLU A 289 23.73 -0.01 25.25
C GLU A 289 23.86 -0.57 23.82
N TYR A 290 23.71 0.26 22.79
CA TYR A 290 23.81 -0.12 21.38
C TYR A 290 24.94 0.63 20.68
N THR A 291 25.62 -0.04 19.76
CA THR A 291 26.61 0.60 18.87
C THR A 291 25.95 1.03 17.57
N PHE A 292 26.04 2.31 17.20
CA PHE A 292 25.52 2.83 15.93
C PHE A 292 26.64 2.94 14.90
N ILE A 293 26.52 2.21 13.79
CA ILE A 293 27.46 2.25 12.67
C ILE A 293 26.79 3.02 11.54
N TRP A 294 27.29 4.22 11.24
CA TRP A 294 26.62 5.17 10.34
C TRP A 294 27.47 5.49 9.11
N LYS A 295 26.89 5.26 7.92
CA LYS A 295 27.46 5.74 6.65
C LYS A 295 27.33 7.26 6.58
N HIS A 296 28.44 7.96 6.77
CA HIS A 296 28.52 9.40 6.97
C HIS A 296 29.70 9.98 6.20
N ASP A 297 29.36 10.80 5.20
CA ASP A 297 30.27 11.46 4.27
C ASP A 297 30.80 12.82 4.81
N ASN A 298 30.32 13.29 5.99
CA ASN A 298 30.57 14.64 6.51
C ASN A 298 31.19 14.66 7.93
N LYS A 299 32.30 13.95 8.12
CA LYS A 299 32.89 13.77 9.47
C LYS A 299 33.45 15.05 10.09
N GLU A 300 33.99 15.93 9.25
CA GLU A 300 34.63 17.17 9.71
C GLU A 300 33.59 18.16 10.26
N ASP A 301 32.46 18.35 9.57
CA ASP A 301 31.41 19.28 10.00
C ASP A 301 30.72 18.88 11.32
N ASP A 302 30.77 17.59 11.68
CA ASP A 302 30.09 17.00 12.84
C ASP A 302 31.08 16.44 13.86
N GLU A 303 32.37 16.81 13.78
CA GLU A 303 33.43 16.23 14.61
C GLU A 303 33.16 16.41 16.11
N VAL A 304 32.65 17.58 16.51
CA VAL A 304 32.34 17.89 17.92
C VAL A 304 31.22 16.99 18.42
N GLU A 305 30.09 16.98 17.70
CA GLU A 305 28.90 16.20 18.08
C GLU A 305 29.19 14.68 18.08
N LEU A 306 30.00 14.20 17.13
CA LEU A 306 30.40 12.79 17.07
C LEU A 306 31.38 12.41 18.20
N LYS A 307 32.27 13.32 18.63
CA LYS A 307 33.17 13.07 19.77
C LYS A 307 32.43 12.96 21.10
N GLU A 308 31.29 13.63 21.24
CA GLU A 308 30.42 13.52 22.41
C GLU A 308 29.52 12.26 22.39
N ALA A 309 29.54 11.50 21.30
CA ALA A 309 28.70 10.32 21.10
C ALA A 309 29.53 9.03 21.08
N ASP A 310 29.92 8.55 22.27
CA ASP A 310 30.80 7.38 22.48
C ASP A 310 30.32 6.06 21.82
N ASN A 311 29.04 6.01 21.45
CA ASN A 311 28.39 4.87 20.83
C ASN A 311 28.07 5.05 19.33
N VAL A 312 28.48 6.16 18.70
CA VAL A 312 28.23 6.47 17.28
C VAL A 312 29.53 6.44 16.48
N PHE A 313 29.56 5.62 15.43
CA PHE A 313 30.73 5.39 14.59
C PHE A 313 30.42 5.76 13.13
N ALA A 314 30.92 6.93 12.73
CA ALA A 314 30.79 7.45 11.38
C ALA A 314 31.82 6.80 10.42
N GLU A 315 31.38 6.38 9.24
CA GLU A 315 32.21 5.77 8.20
C GLU A 315 31.79 6.25 6.81
N GLU A 316 32.74 6.61 5.95
CA GLU A 316 32.41 7.02 4.57
C GLU A 316 31.93 5.84 3.71
N TRP A 317 32.45 4.64 4.01
CA TRP A 317 32.10 3.41 3.30
C TRP A 317 31.86 2.25 4.26
N LEU A 318 30.77 1.52 4.04
CA LEU A 318 30.38 0.38 4.86
C LEU A 318 30.36 -0.93 4.05
N PRO A 319 30.87 -2.05 4.61
CA PRO A 319 30.61 -3.39 4.09
C PRO A 319 29.16 -3.82 4.41
N GLN A 320 28.18 -3.10 3.85
CA GLN A 320 26.75 -3.21 4.20
C GLN A 320 26.23 -4.64 4.11
N LYS A 321 26.58 -5.37 3.03
CA LYS A 321 26.16 -6.77 2.83
C LYS A 321 26.63 -7.67 3.97
N GLN A 322 27.89 -7.54 4.38
CA GLN A 322 28.48 -8.34 5.46
C GLN A 322 27.92 -7.94 6.83
N LEU A 323 27.72 -6.64 7.08
CA LEU A 323 27.10 -6.15 8.31
C LEU A 323 25.67 -6.66 8.46
N LEU A 324 24.88 -6.63 7.38
CA LEU A 324 23.51 -7.16 7.38
C LEU A 324 23.47 -8.67 7.62
N ALA A 325 24.52 -9.41 7.24
CA ALA A 325 24.60 -10.85 7.46
C ALA A 325 24.94 -11.25 8.91
N ASP A 326 25.44 -10.32 9.73
CA ASP A 326 25.90 -10.60 11.10
C ASP A 326 24.74 -10.57 12.12
N GLN A 327 24.69 -11.57 13.02
CA GLN A 327 23.62 -11.74 14.00
C GLN A 327 23.67 -10.74 15.18
N ARG A 328 24.80 -10.06 15.36
CA ARG A 328 24.95 -8.97 16.35
C ARG A 328 24.26 -7.70 15.88
N LEU A 329 23.98 -7.56 14.59
CA LEU A 329 23.19 -6.45 14.07
C LEU A 329 21.70 -6.65 14.42
N LYS A 330 21.13 -5.67 15.12
CA LYS A 330 19.75 -5.74 15.65
C LYS A 330 18.75 -4.97 14.81
N LEU A 331 19.17 -3.89 14.19
CA LEU A 331 18.32 -3.00 13.44
C LEU A 331 19.10 -2.34 12.31
N PHE A 332 18.43 -2.05 11.19
CA PHE A 332 18.96 -1.22 10.12
C PHE A 332 18.04 -0.02 9.87
N ILE A 333 18.59 1.19 10.03
CA ILE A 333 17.95 2.46 9.68
C ILE A 333 18.32 2.75 8.22
N THR A 334 17.32 2.91 7.37
CA THR A 334 17.54 3.02 5.92
C THR A 334 16.51 3.90 5.22
N HIS A 335 16.91 4.53 4.12
CA HIS A 335 15.97 5.15 3.18
C HIS A 335 15.09 4.14 2.42
N CYS A 336 15.37 2.83 2.54
CA CYS A 336 14.61 1.75 1.91
C CYS A 336 14.71 1.71 0.37
N GLY A 337 15.87 2.05 -0.20
CA GLY A 337 16.13 1.81 -1.63
C GLY A 337 16.13 0.31 -1.96
N MET A 338 15.72 -0.03 -3.19
CA MET A 338 15.46 -1.42 -3.62
C MET A 338 16.60 -2.42 -3.38
N ASN A 339 17.86 -2.00 -3.57
CA ASN A 339 19.01 -2.89 -3.33
C ASN A 339 19.16 -3.24 -1.85
N SER A 340 19.15 -2.23 -0.99
CA SER A 340 19.17 -2.42 0.47
C SER A 340 17.95 -3.23 0.92
N PHE A 341 16.78 -3.02 0.30
CA PHE A 341 15.57 -3.80 0.59
C PHE A 341 15.78 -5.30 0.36
N SER A 342 16.37 -5.66 -0.78
CA SER A 342 16.70 -7.06 -1.07
C SER A 342 17.73 -7.63 -0.09
N GLU A 343 18.72 -6.84 0.35
CA GLU A 343 19.78 -7.28 1.27
C GLU A 343 19.25 -7.55 2.69
N PHE A 344 18.55 -6.60 3.31
CA PHE A 344 18.12 -6.78 4.70
C PHE A 344 17.01 -7.83 4.83
N THR A 345 16.17 -8.00 3.81
CA THR A 345 15.13 -9.06 3.79
C THR A 345 15.77 -10.43 3.61
N LEU A 346 16.82 -10.55 2.79
CA LEU A 346 17.59 -11.78 2.67
C LEU A 346 18.21 -12.19 4.01
N HIS A 347 18.66 -11.24 4.84
CA HIS A 347 19.31 -11.55 6.12
C HIS A 347 18.38 -11.50 7.35
N GLY A 348 17.10 -11.17 7.16
CA GLY A 348 16.13 -11.16 8.26
C GLY A 348 16.46 -10.11 9.32
N VAL A 349 16.86 -8.91 8.87
CA VAL A 349 17.18 -7.77 9.74
C VAL A 349 15.95 -6.86 9.83
N PRO A 350 15.44 -6.56 11.04
CA PRO A 350 14.42 -5.53 11.24
C PRO A 350 14.89 -4.16 10.77
N VAL A 351 13.95 -3.31 10.38
CA VAL A 351 14.32 -2.00 9.83
C VAL A 351 13.49 -0.83 10.35
N LEU A 352 14.13 0.33 10.44
CA LEU A 352 13.46 1.63 10.44
C LEU A 352 13.64 2.24 9.05
N THR A 353 12.54 2.47 8.35
CA THR A 353 12.57 3.12 7.03
C THR A 353 12.29 4.61 7.15
N ILE A 354 13.10 5.43 6.49
CA ILE A 354 12.89 6.88 6.33
C ILE A 354 12.94 7.21 4.84
N PRO A 355 11.83 7.00 4.09
CA PRO A 355 11.79 7.23 2.65
C PRO A 355 12.03 8.68 2.27
N LEU A 356 12.85 8.88 1.25
CA LEU A 356 13.26 10.18 0.74
C LEU A 356 12.63 10.52 -0.61
N ALA A 357 12.56 9.55 -1.53
CA ALA A 357 11.97 9.71 -2.87
C ALA A 357 11.66 8.38 -3.60
N VAL A 358 10.88 8.46 -4.70
CA VAL A 358 10.66 7.37 -5.68
C VAL A 358 10.10 6.08 -5.03
N ASP A 359 10.72 4.92 -5.28
CA ASP A 359 10.27 3.59 -4.88
C ASP A 359 10.36 3.34 -3.36
N GLN A 360 11.12 4.18 -2.67
CA GLN A 360 11.37 4.04 -1.23
C GLN A 360 10.08 4.04 -0.41
N HIS A 361 9.06 4.77 -0.86
CA HIS A 361 7.77 4.82 -0.19
C HIS A 361 7.03 3.48 -0.28
N VAL A 362 7.03 2.82 -1.45
CA VAL A 362 6.36 1.51 -1.61
C VAL A 362 7.13 0.40 -0.89
N ASN A 363 8.47 0.49 -0.89
CA ASN A 363 9.30 -0.46 -0.15
C ASN A 363 9.05 -0.34 1.37
N ALA A 364 8.96 0.88 1.89
CA ALA A 364 8.60 1.13 3.29
C ALA A 364 7.18 0.68 3.65
N ALA A 365 6.21 0.89 2.76
CA ALA A 365 4.86 0.35 2.92
C ALA A 365 4.89 -1.18 3.05
N SER A 366 5.69 -1.85 2.21
CA SER A 366 5.88 -3.30 2.28
C SER A 366 6.47 -3.74 3.63
N VAL A 367 7.53 -3.06 4.11
CA VAL A 367 8.14 -3.28 5.43
C VAL A 367 7.12 -3.26 6.56
N VAL A 368 6.27 -2.23 6.61
CA VAL A 368 5.23 -2.07 7.63
C VAL A 368 4.18 -3.18 7.50
N SER A 369 3.72 -3.44 6.27
CA SER A 369 2.69 -4.43 5.98
C SER A 369 3.11 -5.87 6.32
N LEU A 370 4.41 -6.14 6.29
CA LEU A 370 5.02 -7.43 6.64
C LEU A 370 5.37 -7.52 8.13
N GLY A 371 5.25 -6.42 8.88
CA GLY A 371 5.56 -6.36 10.30
C GLY A 371 7.05 -6.60 10.59
N ILE A 372 7.94 -6.23 9.66
CA ILE A 372 9.40 -6.38 9.78
C ILE A 372 10.09 -5.06 10.16
N GLY A 373 9.33 -3.98 10.31
CA GLY A 373 9.86 -2.67 10.65
C GLY A 373 8.79 -1.61 10.75
N LEU A 374 9.23 -0.37 10.94
CA LEU A 374 8.38 0.82 10.98
C LEU A 374 8.85 1.86 9.96
N GLN A 375 7.93 2.75 9.58
CA GLN A 375 8.21 3.88 8.71
C GLN A 375 8.12 5.19 9.49
N LEU A 376 9.15 6.02 9.36
CA LEU A 376 9.17 7.40 9.82
C LEU A 376 9.25 8.33 8.62
N GLN A 377 8.23 9.18 8.45
CA GLN A 377 8.25 10.20 7.39
C GLN A 377 9.30 11.26 7.72
N LYS A 378 10.07 11.69 6.72
CA LYS A 378 11.13 12.70 6.91
C LYS A 378 10.62 14.00 7.56
N ASN A 379 9.39 14.41 7.26
CA ASN A 379 8.77 15.62 7.82
C ASN A 379 8.40 15.49 9.32
N ASN A 380 8.45 14.28 9.88
CA ASN A 380 8.19 14.00 11.29
C ASN A 380 9.47 13.61 12.04
N LEU A 381 10.64 13.79 11.43
CA LEU A 381 11.92 13.44 12.02
C LEU A 381 12.28 14.45 13.13
N THR A 382 12.03 14.06 14.37
CA THR A 382 12.43 14.78 15.59
C THR A 382 13.11 13.81 16.54
N ILE A 383 13.84 14.33 17.54
CA ILE A 383 14.53 13.51 18.54
C ILE A 383 13.53 12.59 19.26
N GLU A 384 12.37 13.12 19.65
CA GLU A 384 11.35 12.37 20.40
C GLU A 384 10.74 11.26 19.56
N ASN A 385 10.40 11.54 18.30
CA ASN A 385 9.81 10.56 17.40
C ASN A 385 10.82 9.47 17.04
N LEU A 386 12.07 9.84 16.78
CA LEU A 386 13.13 8.88 16.46
C LEU A 386 13.44 8.01 17.69
N HIS A 387 13.57 8.59 18.88
CA HIS A 387 13.79 7.87 20.12
C HIS A 387 12.68 6.85 20.38
N TYR A 388 11.41 7.28 20.33
CA TYR A 388 10.26 6.40 20.54
C TYR A 388 10.26 5.22 19.57
N ILE A 389 10.53 5.46 18.28
CA ILE A 389 10.51 4.41 17.26
C ILE A 389 11.69 3.43 17.45
N LEU A 390 12.89 3.93 17.75
CA LEU A 390 14.04 3.08 18.00
C LEU A 390 13.83 2.20 19.23
N ASP A 391 13.38 2.76 20.34
CA ASP A 391 13.03 2.00 21.55
C ASP A 391 11.99 0.92 21.24
N HIS A 392 10.94 1.26 20.48
CA HIS A 392 9.90 0.32 20.11
C HIS A 392 10.38 -0.83 19.21
N LEU A 393 11.25 -0.54 18.24
CA LEU A 393 11.79 -1.56 17.33
C LEU A 393 12.81 -2.47 18.02
N LEU A 394 13.66 -1.90 18.88
CA LEU A 394 14.71 -2.62 19.59
C LEU A 394 14.16 -3.45 20.77
N SER A 395 13.07 -3.02 21.40
CA SER A 395 12.45 -3.73 22.54
C SER A 395 11.50 -4.85 22.14
N LYS A 396 10.94 -4.84 20.92
CA LYS A 396 9.91 -5.81 20.50
C LYS A 396 10.46 -6.94 19.62
N PRO A 397 10.49 -8.19 20.13
CA PRO A 397 11.02 -9.34 19.37
C PRO A 397 10.21 -9.71 18.12
N SER A 398 8.96 -9.25 18.02
CA SER A 398 8.07 -9.58 16.90
C SER A 398 8.63 -9.15 15.54
N TYR A 399 9.31 -8.00 15.45
CA TYR A 399 9.89 -7.52 14.20
C TYR A 399 11.01 -8.44 13.72
N LYS A 400 11.89 -8.87 14.63
CA LYS A 400 12.97 -9.83 14.33
C LYS A 400 12.40 -11.17 13.90
N LYS A 401 11.44 -11.72 14.65
CA LYS A 401 10.79 -12.98 14.31
C LYS A 401 10.13 -12.96 12.93
N ASN A 402 9.46 -11.86 12.59
CA ASN A 402 8.83 -11.68 11.28
C ASN A 402 9.89 -11.56 10.17
N ALA A 403 10.97 -10.80 10.41
CA ALA A 403 12.06 -10.64 9.46
C ALA A 403 12.79 -11.95 9.17
N GLU A 404 13.05 -12.77 10.19
CA GLU A 404 13.64 -14.11 10.05
C GLU A 404 12.70 -15.07 9.30
N LYS A 405 11.41 -15.06 9.65
CA LYS A 405 10.39 -15.86 8.93
C LYS A 405 10.35 -15.50 7.44
N LEU A 406 10.37 -14.21 7.13
CA LEU A 406 10.40 -13.72 5.75
C LEU A 406 11.70 -14.09 5.04
N SER A 407 12.85 -13.93 5.70
CA SER A 407 14.16 -14.33 5.17
C SER A 407 14.18 -15.79 4.77
N ASN A 408 13.64 -16.68 5.62
CA ASN A 408 13.55 -18.10 5.31
C ASN A 408 12.67 -18.35 4.08
N ALA A 409 11.54 -17.66 3.94
CA ALA A 409 10.67 -17.75 2.76
C ALA A 409 11.37 -17.25 1.49
N VAL A 410 12.06 -16.10 1.55
CA VAL A 410 12.81 -15.53 0.43
C VAL A 410 13.92 -16.47 -0.03
N LYS A 411 14.73 -17.01 0.89
CA LYS A 411 15.81 -17.97 0.57
C LYS A 411 15.27 -19.27 -0.04
N SER A 412 14.13 -19.74 0.48
CA SER A 412 13.48 -20.97 0.04
C SER A 412 12.62 -20.79 -1.22
N SER A 413 12.47 -19.56 -1.72
CA SER A 413 11.65 -19.28 -2.90
C SER A 413 12.14 -20.09 -4.11
N PRO A 414 11.22 -20.70 -4.88
CA PRO A 414 11.56 -21.44 -6.09
C PRO A 414 12.11 -20.52 -7.19
N ASN A 415 11.71 -19.25 -7.21
CA ASN A 415 12.22 -18.28 -8.17
C ASN A 415 13.68 -17.93 -7.83
N LYS A 416 14.59 -18.18 -8.78
CA LYS A 416 16.01 -17.85 -8.67
C LYS A 416 16.34 -16.71 -9.64
N PRO A 417 16.47 -15.44 -9.17
CA PRO A 417 16.50 -14.25 -10.03
C PRO A 417 17.43 -14.34 -11.24
N ARG A 418 18.69 -14.72 -11.03
CA ARG A 418 19.68 -14.84 -12.11
C ARG A 418 19.31 -15.92 -13.13
N LYS A 419 18.92 -17.10 -12.65
CA LYS A 419 18.52 -18.21 -13.52
C LYS A 419 17.28 -17.85 -14.32
N THR A 420 16.24 -17.34 -13.66
CA THR A 420 15.00 -16.87 -14.29
C THR A 420 15.28 -15.82 -15.35
N PHE A 421 16.19 -14.87 -15.07
CA PHE A 421 16.60 -13.85 -16.03
C PHE A 421 17.26 -14.46 -17.28
N ILE A 422 18.32 -15.25 -17.10
CA ILE A 422 19.08 -15.85 -18.20
C ILE A 422 18.19 -16.75 -19.07
N GLU A 423 17.47 -17.70 -18.46
CA GLU A 423 16.62 -18.64 -19.21
C GLU A 423 15.51 -17.91 -19.97
N SER A 424 14.95 -16.82 -19.40
CA SER A 424 13.93 -16.02 -20.10
C SER A 424 14.53 -15.22 -21.25
N VAL A 425 15.73 -14.65 -21.09
CA VAL A 425 16.42 -13.93 -22.17
C VAL A 425 16.77 -14.88 -23.31
N GLU A 426 17.36 -16.03 -23.01
CA GLU A 426 17.69 -17.07 -24.01
C GLU A 426 16.45 -17.58 -24.74
N PHE A 427 15.37 -17.84 -24.00
CA PHE A 427 14.10 -18.27 -24.59
C PHE A 427 13.52 -17.21 -25.52
N ALA A 428 13.48 -15.95 -25.10
CA ALA A 428 12.97 -14.85 -25.92
C ALA A 428 13.85 -14.56 -27.14
N ALA A 429 15.17 -14.67 -27.03
CA ALA A 429 16.09 -14.51 -28.15
C ALA A 429 15.87 -15.61 -29.19
N LYS A 430 15.64 -16.85 -28.74
CA LYS A 430 15.38 -18.01 -29.61
C LYS A 430 13.99 -17.99 -30.26
N PHE A 431 12.97 -17.52 -29.53
CA PHE A 431 11.56 -17.50 -29.96
C PHE A 431 10.96 -16.10 -29.84
N PRO A 432 11.24 -15.18 -30.80
CA PRO A 432 10.72 -13.81 -30.77
C PRO A 432 9.19 -13.72 -30.69
N GLU A 433 8.47 -14.72 -31.22
CA GLU A 433 7.02 -14.83 -31.19
C GLU A 433 6.43 -15.07 -29.78
N VAL A 434 7.25 -15.35 -28.76
CA VAL A 434 6.76 -15.55 -27.38
C VAL A 434 5.92 -14.39 -26.86
N ALA A 435 6.22 -13.17 -27.33
CA ALA A 435 5.46 -11.98 -26.96
C ALA A 435 3.97 -12.10 -27.32
N GLU A 436 3.65 -12.75 -28.44
CA GLU A 436 2.28 -12.99 -28.93
C GLU A 436 1.59 -14.05 -28.06
N TYR A 437 2.29 -15.14 -27.72
CA TYR A 437 1.74 -16.22 -26.90
C TYR A 437 1.44 -15.79 -25.46
N LEU A 438 2.19 -14.83 -24.93
CA LEU A 438 2.03 -14.33 -23.56
C LEU A 438 1.15 -13.08 -23.47
N GLN A 439 0.58 -12.62 -24.59
CA GLN A 439 -0.28 -11.45 -24.60
C GLN A 439 -1.65 -11.78 -23.98
N LEU A 440 -2.08 -10.95 -23.02
CA LEU A 440 -3.42 -11.08 -22.45
C LEU A 440 -4.48 -10.77 -23.53
N PRO A 441 -5.66 -11.45 -23.54
CA PRO A 441 -6.76 -11.12 -24.44
C PRO A 441 -7.16 -9.66 -24.29
N GLN A 442 -7.25 -8.93 -25.40
CA GLN A 442 -7.57 -7.50 -25.39
C GLN A 442 -8.86 -7.25 -26.17
N PHE A 443 -9.59 -6.20 -25.78
CA PHE A 443 -10.60 -5.63 -26.65
C PHE A 443 -9.90 -5.07 -27.91
N PRO A 444 -10.40 -5.36 -29.13
CA PRO A 444 -9.81 -4.80 -30.33
C PRO A 444 -9.87 -3.27 -30.27
N SER A 445 -8.72 -2.63 -30.43
CA SER A 445 -8.55 -1.17 -30.34
C SER A 445 -9.32 -0.38 -31.41
N SER A 446 -10.04 -1.05 -32.30
CA SER A 446 -10.84 -0.46 -33.38
C SER A 446 -12.30 -0.20 -33.00
N SER A 447 -12.77 -0.57 -31.81
CA SER A 447 -14.20 -0.51 -31.46
C SER A 447 -14.59 0.62 -30.49
N CYS A 448 -13.81 1.69 -30.37
CA CYS A 448 -14.27 2.93 -29.74
C CYS A 448 -14.52 3.98 -30.84
N PRO A 449 -15.76 4.16 -31.33
CA PRO A 449 -16.05 5.21 -32.29
C PRO A 449 -15.91 6.56 -31.59
N SER A 450 -14.96 7.36 -32.05
CA SER A 450 -14.79 8.77 -31.71
C SER A 450 -15.85 9.64 -32.38
N THR A 451 -17.12 9.31 -32.15
CA THR A 451 -18.26 10.14 -32.56
C THR A 451 -19.30 10.08 -31.45
N MET A 452 -19.34 11.14 -30.64
CA MET A 452 -20.59 11.55 -30.00
C MET A 452 -21.58 11.90 -31.12
N ALA A 453 -22.32 10.91 -31.58
CA ALA A 453 -23.52 11.10 -32.37
C ALA A 453 -24.72 10.89 -31.45
N THR A 454 -25.46 11.98 -31.27
CA THR A 454 -26.82 12.00 -30.76
C THR A 454 -27.67 10.87 -31.37
N SER A 455 -28.02 9.87 -30.59
CA SER A 455 -29.23 9.07 -30.85
C SER A 455 -29.86 8.67 -29.54
N THR A 456 -31.00 9.28 -29.25
CA THR A 456 -32.01 8.77 -28.33
C THR A 456 -32.44 7.38 -28.79
N ASN A 457 -31.96 6.32 -28.17
CA ASN A 457 -32.60 5.02 -28.21
C ASN A 457 -32.25 4.23 -26.93
N THR A 458 -33.29 3.93 -26.19
CA THR A 458 -33.33 3.07 -25.00
C THR A 458 -32.76 1.68 -25.30
N PRO A 459 -31.86 1.11 -24.49
CA PRO A 459 -31.46 -0.28 -24.64
C PRO A 459 -32.48 -1.21 -23.97
N ALA A 460 -32.91 -2.22 -24.74
CA ALA A 460 -33.67 -3.37 -24.27
C ALA A 460 -32.84 -4.23 -23.28
N PRO A 461 -33.50 -5.03 -22.40
CA PRO A 461 -32.83 -5.78 -21.34
C PRO A 461 -32.00 -6.96 -21.88
N TYR A 462 -30.76 -7.08 -21.42
CA TYR A 462 -29.86 -8.19 -21.75
C TYR A 462 -30.33 -9.50 -21.10
N SER A 463 -30.50 -10.51 -21.94
CA SER A 463 -30.72 -11.91 -21.54
C SER A 463 -29.43 -12.52 -20.95
N SER A 464 -29.58 -13.43 -19.99
CA SER A 464 -28.48 -14.08 -19.27
C SER A 464 -28.33 -15.55 -19.66
N SER A 465 -27.09 -15.99 -19.88
CA SER A 465 -26.67 -17.41 -19.94
C SER A 465 -25.12 -17.51 -19.80
N PRO A 466 -24.50 -18.65 -19.42
CA PRO A 466 -24.14 -18.94 -18.02
C PRO A 466 -22.67 -19.44 -17.81
N LEU A 467 -22.27 -19.47 -16.52
CA LEU A 467 -21.06 -20.07 -15.89
C LEU A 467 -19.79 -19.18 -15.86
N ALA A 468 -19.14 -18.88 -14.73
CA ALA A 468 -19.13 -19.51 -13.40
C ALA A 468 -19.29 -18.47 -12.27
N LYS A 469 -20.32 -18.67 -11.45
CA LYS A 469 -20.64 -17.95 -10.22
C LYS A 469 -19.97 -18.67 -9.05
N ASN A 470 -18.96 -18.06 -8.43
CA ASN A 470 -18.44 -18.37 -7.08
C ASN A 470 -17.74 -17.11 -6.56
N ASN A 471 -18.12 -16.37 -5.51
CA ASN A 471 -19.33 -16.27 -4.70
C ASN A 471 -19.32 -14.87 -4.02
N LEU A 472 -19.84 -13.82 -4.67
CA LEU A 472 -20.32 -12.62 -3.95
C LEU A 472 -21.60 -12.91 -3.14
N LYS A 473 -22.22 -14.07 -3.41
CA LYS A 473 -23.27 -14.65 -2.56
C LYS A 473 -22.75 -15.00 -1.17
N ASP A 474 -21.45 -15.26 -0.97
CA ASP A 474 -20.91 -15.62 0.33
C ASP A 474 -20.74 -14.45 1.30
N LEU A 475 -20.82 -13.18 0.87
CA LEU A 475 -20.91 -12.03 1.80
C LEU A 475 -22.36 -11.74 2.20
N ARG A 476 -23.32 -11.97 1.29
CA ARG A 476 -24.75 -11.98 1.64
C ARG A 476 -25.14 -13.22 2.46
N ASN A 477 -24.37 -14.30 2.38
CA ASN A 477 -24.49 -15.50 3.21
C ASN A 477 -23.36 -15.63 4.24
N TRP A 478 -22.57 -14.57 4.45
CA TRP A 478 -21.48 -14.61 5.41
C TRP A 478 -22.09 -14.66 6.80
N LYS A 479 -22.15 -15.87 7.35
CA LYS A 479 -22.24 -16.05 8.79
C LYS A 479 -20.85 -15.78 9.32
N PRO A 480 -20.61 -14.72 10.12
CA PRO A 480 -19.34 -14.59 10.82
C PRO A 480 -18.98 -15.93 11.47
N LYS A 481 -17.72 -16.35 11.39
CA LYS A 481 -17.23 -17.57 12.07
C LYS A 481 -17.49 -17.54 13.59
N THR A 482 -17.96 -16.42 14.12
CA THR A 482 -18.48 -16.21 15.47
C THR A 482 -19.96 -16.55 15.68
N LEU A 483 -20.83 -16.65 14.66
CA LEU A 483 -22.23 -17.10 14.86
C LEU A 483 -22.31 -18.59 15.24
N SER A 484 -21.36 -19.42 14.77
CA SER A 484 -21.27 -20.83 15.19
C SER A 484 -20.76 -20.98 16.64
N LYS A 485 -20.08 -19.97 17.20
CA LYS A 485 -19.75 -19.91 18.63
C LYS A 485 -20.92 -19.40 19.47
N ILE A 486 -21.85 -18.64 18.89
CA ILE A 486 -23.11 -18.21 19.52
C ILE A 486 -24.17 -19.35 19.54
N GLN A 487 -23.94 -20.46 18.83
CA GLN A 487 -24.76 -21.68 18.95
C GLN A 487 -24.44 -22.54 20.18
N LYS A 488 -23.38 -22.21 20.94
CA LYS A 488 -23.39 -22.54 22.37
C LYS A 488 -24.07 -21.37 23.05
N LEU A 489 -25.40 -21.45 23.09
CA LEU A 489 -26.24 -20.55 23.88
C LEU A 489 -25.60 -20.42 25.26
N GLU A 490 -25.09 -19.24 25.61
CA GLU A 490 -24.68 -18.99 26.99
C GLU A 490 -25.92 -19.19 27.88
N PRO A 491 -25.76 -19.63 29.14
CA PRO A 491 -26.89 -19.92 30.04
C PRO A 491 -27.97 -18.83 30.07
N ASN A 492 -27.59 -17.57 29.83
CA ASN A 492 -28.47 -16.41 29.75
C ASN A 492 -29.49 -16.45 28.59
N PHE A 493 -29.24 -17.15 27.47
CA PHE A 493 -30.18 -17.20 26.35
C PHE A 493 -31.44 -18.02 26.67
N LEU A 494 -31.33 -19.07 27.49
CA LEU A 494 -32.48 -19.85 27.97
C LEU A 494 -33.37 -19.01 28.88
N GLU A 495 -32.77 -18.17 29.74
CA GLU A 495 -33.48 -17.23 30.61
C GLU A 495 -34.15 -16.09 29.82
N ILE A 496 -33.51 -15.63 28.73
CA ILE A 496 -34.08 -14.63 27.79
C ILE A 496 -35.28 -15.21 27.01
N GLN A 497 -35.23 -16.49 26.62
CA GLN A 497 -36.39 -17.17 26.02
C GLN A 497 -37.56 -17.26 27.00
N GLU A 498 -37.31 -17.51 28.29
CA GLU A 498 -38.40 -17.57 29.28
C GLU A 498 -39.20 -16.28 29.37
N LYS A 499 -38.53 -15.12 29.28
CA LYS A 499 -39.17 -13.79 29.32
C LYS A 499 -40.02 -13.48 28.08
N THR A 500 -39.79 -14.18 26.97
CA THR A 500 -40.51 -13.95 25.69
C THR A 500 -41.53 -15.04 25.36
N LYS A 501 -41.50 -16.19 26.07
CA LYS A 501 -42.45 -17.31 25.93
C LYS A 501 -43.93 -16.89 25.94
N PRO A 502 -44.41 -16.01 26.86
CA PRO A 502 -45.82 -15.61 26.88
C PRO A 502 -46.26 -14.90 25.59
N THR A 503 -45.43 -13.96 25.11
CA THR A 503 -45.64 -13.21 23.86
C THR A 503 -45.66 -14.12 22.64
N LEU A 504 -44.69 -15.05 22.54
CA LEU A 504 -44.57 -15.96 21.39
C LEU A 504 -45.73 -16.96 21.32
N ASN A 505 -46.16 -17.52 22.46
CA ASN A 505 -47.28 -18.45 22.52
C ASN A 505 -48.61 -17.80 22.08
N LYS A 506 -48.77 -16.49 22.27
CA LYS A 506 -49.94 -15.72 21.82
C LYS A 506 -49.94 -15.51 20.30
N LEU A 507 -48.77 -15.39 19.67
CA LEU A 507 -48.62 -15.16 18.23
C LEU A 507 -48.83 -16.42 17.39
N ASP A 508 -48.49 -17.60 17.92
CA ASP A 508 -48.79 -18.89 17.28
C ASP A 508 -50.30 -19.13 17.09
N SER A 509 -51.15 -18.36 17.79
CA SER A 509 -52.60 -18.41 17.68
C SER A 509 -53.20 -17.44 16.64
N LEU A 510 -52.40 -16.60 15.98
CA LEU A 510 -52.84 -15.57 15.04
C LEU A 510 -52.38 -15.88 13.59
N SER A 511 -53.34 -15.98 12.67
CA SER A 511 -53.19 -16.49 11.29
C SER A 511 -52.50 -15.53 10.30
N GLU A 512 -51.75 -16.10 9.35
CA GLU A 512 -51.35 -15.68 7.98
C GLU A 512 -50.82 -14.25 7.70
N ALA A 513 -50.89 -13.28 8.61
CA ALA A 513 -50.36 -11.94 8.44
C ALA A 513 -48.89 -11.83 8.93
N LYS A 514 -48.05 -11.09 8.20
CA LYS A 514 -46.63 -10.88 8.54
C LYS A 514 -46.50 -10.05 9.83
N ILE A 515 -46.04 -10.66 10.93
CA ILE A 515 -45.85 -10.00 12.24
C ILE A 515 -44.96 -8.76 12.08
N ARG A 516 -45.41 -7.60 12.55
CA ARG A 516 -44.70 -6.32 12.49
C ARG A 516 -44.04 -6.03 13.83
N VAL A 517 -42.73 -5.84 13.81
CA VAL A 517 -41.92 -5.58 15.01
C VAL A 517 -41.34 -4.18 14.93
N TYR A 518 -41.47 -3.43 16.00
CA TYR A 518 -40.86 -2.12 16.18
C TYR A 518 -39.62 -2.23 17.07
N ALA A 519 -38.51 -1.61 16.68
CA ALA A 519 -37.34 -1.45 17.54
C ALA A 519 -36.86 0.00 17.45
N ASP A 520 -36.64 0.67 18.56
CA ASP A 520 -36.19 2.06 18.58
C ASP A 520 -34.79 2.22 19.15
N GLY A 521 -34.19 3.36 18.82
CA GLY A 521 -32.90 3.74 19.35
C GLY A 521 -32.35 5.01 18.73
N VAL A 522 -31.29 5.52 19.37
CA VAL A 522 -30.51 6.64 18.82
C VAL A 522 -29.64 6.16 17.67
N PHE A 523 -29.04 4.97 17.75
CA PHE A 523 -28.20 4.40 16.69
C PHE A 523 -27.01 5.26 16.24
N ASP A 524 -26.50 6.13 17.12
CA ASP A 524 -25.32 6.94 16.85
C ASP A 524 -24.04 6.10 16.79
N LEU A 525 -23.10 6.49 15.93
CA LEU A 525 -21.92 5.70 15.58
C LEU A 525 -22.27 4.24 15.22
N PHE A 526 -23.24 4.06 14.31
CA PHE A 526 -23.85 2.76 13.98
C PHE A 526 -22.82 1.61 13.84
N HIS A 527 -22.92 0.63 14.73
CA HIS A 527 -21.91 -0.40 14.94
C HIS A 527 -22.50 -1.82 14.99
N ILE A 528 -21.63 -2.83 15.13
CA ILE A 528 -22.02 -4.25 15.10
C ILE A 528 -23.07 -4.61 16.16
N GLY A 529 -23.05 -3.95 17.34
CA GLY A 529 -24.08 -4.12 18.36
C GLY A 529 -25.51 -3.88 17.87
N HIS A 530 -25.76 -2.79 17.13
CA HIS A 530 -27.07 -2.51 16.56
C HIS A 530 -27.47 -3.55 15.50
N VAL A 531 -26.51 -3.95 14.66
CA VAL A 531 -26.75 -4.98 13.63
C VAL A 531 -27.11 -6.33 14.27
N GLN A 532 -26.48 -6.67 15.39
CA GLN A 532 -26.76 -7.91 16.14
C GLN A 532 -28.13 -7.86 16.82
N GLN A 533 -28.56 -6.72 17.36
CA GLN A 533 -29.92 -6.55 17.88
C GLN A 533 -30.98 -6.86 16.81
N PHE A 534 -30.83 -6.29 15.61
CA PHE A 534 -31.79 -6.54 14.51
C PHE A 534 -31.73 -7.99 14.01
N ALA A 535 -30.54 -8.59 13.99
CA ALA A 535 -30.37 -10.00 13.63
C ALA A 535 -31.08 -10.94 14.62
N GLN A 536 -31.03 -10.64 15.92
CA GLN A 536 -31.72 -11.42 16.95
C GLN A 536 -33.23 -11.39 16.73
N ILE A 537 -33.81 -10.22 16.42
CA ILE A 537 -35.24 -10.09 16.13
C ILE A 537 -35.65 -11.00 14.96
N LYS A 538 -34.89 -10.95 13.85
CA LYS A 538 -35.15 -11.79 12.67
C LYS A 538 -34.95 -13.29 12.91
N GLN A 539 -34.10 -13.64 13.88
CA GLN A 539 -33.89 -15.04 14.27
C GLN A 539 -35.01 -15.56 15.17
N MET A 540 -35.51 -14.73 16.09
CA MET A 540 -36.63 -15.09 16.98
C MET A 540 -37.96 -15.15 16.22
N LEU A 541 -38.16 -14.25 15.25
CA LEU A 541 -39.36 -14.20 14.41
C LEU A 541 -38.99 -14.22 12.93
N PRO A 542 -38.67 -15.41 12.37
CA PRO A 542 -38.37 -15.54 10.96
C PRO A 542 -39.51 -15.02 10.09
N GLY A 543 -39.19 -14.08 9.21
CA GLY A 543 -40.18 -13.49 8.31
C GLY A 543 -40.99 -12.34 8.90
N CYS A 544 -40.70 -11.83 10.10
CA CYS A 544 -41.32 -10.59 10.59
C CYS A 544 -40.98 -9.38 9.68
N TYR A 545 -41.75 -8.30 9.78
CA TYR A 545 -41.46 -7.00 9.16
C TYR A 545 -40.92 -6.06 10.25
N LEU A 546 -39.64 -5.71 10.18
CA LEU A 546 -38.94 -4.92 11.20
C LEU A 546 -38.90 -3.45 10.81
N ILE A 547 -39.56 -2.63 11.64
CA ILE A 547 -39.55 -1.17 11.57
C ILE A 547 -38.58 -0.67 12.63
N VAL A 548 -37.59 0.11 12.23
CA VAL A 548 -36.62 0.69 13.15
C VAL A 548 -36.83 2.19 13.32
N GLY A 549 -37.18 2.60 14.53
CA GLY A 549 -37.38 4.00 14.91
C GLY A 549 -36.06 4.71 15.25
N VAL A 550 -35.70 5.72 14.48
CA VAL A 550 -34.47 6.51 14.68
C VAL A 550 -34.82 7.81 15.38
N VAL A 551 -34.44 7.90 16.66
CA VAL A 551 -34.75 9.05 17.53
C VAL A 551 -34.10 10.33 17.01
N SER A 552 -34.82 11.44 17.10
CA SER A 552 -34.40 12.76 16.64
C SER A 552 -33.13 13.25 17.34
N ASP A 553 -32.36 14.11 16.69
CA ASP A 553 -31.21 14.77 17.35
C ASP A 553 -31.67 15.65 18.53
N SER A 554 -32.82 16.31 18.41
CA SER A 554 -33.42 17.15 19.45
C SER A 554 -33.84 16.36 20.69
N ASP A 555 -34.51 15.22 20.51
CA ASP A 555 -34.95 14.38 21.62
C ASP A 555 -33.78 13.65 22.26
N THR A 556 -32.82 13.20 21.45
CA THR A 556 -31.58 12.62 21.99
C THR A 556 -30.86 13.60 22.90
N LEU A 557 -30.73 14.86 22.48
CA LEU A 557 -30.14 15.91 23.31
C LEU A 557 -30.96 16.17 24.58
N LYS A 558 -32.28 16.27 24.45
CA LYS A 558 -33.20 16.54 25.57
C LYS A 558 -33.17 15.44 26.63
N TYR A 559 -33.17 14.17 26.23
CA TYR A 559 -33.35 13.04 27.15
C TYR A 559 -32.03 12.35 27.55
N LYS A 560 -30.99 12.36 26.71
CA LYS A 560 -29.66 11.80 27.07
C LYS A 560 -28.62 12.84 27.45
N GLY A 561 -28.91 14.14 27.27
CA GLY A 561 -27.99 15.24 27.60
C GLY A 561 -26.77 15.37 26.68
N GLY A 562 -26.51 14.39 25.80
CA GLY A 562 -25.39 14.38 24.85
C GLY A 562 -25.83 14.68 23.43
N LYS A 563 -25.05 15.47 22.70
CA LYS A 563 -25.22 15.63 21.25
C LYS A 563 -24.74 14.36 20.53
N THR A 564 -25.50 13.92 19.53
CA THR A 564 -25.09 12.87 18.60
C THR A 564 -23.89 13.32 17.77
N VAL A 565 -23.03 12.37 17.39
CA VAL A 565 -21.91 12.62 16.47
C VAL A 565 -22.39 12.60 15.02
N ILE A 566 -23.30 11.68 14.70
CA ILE A 566 -23.89 11.52 13.37
C ILE A 566 -25.30 12.11 13.39
N SER A 567 -25.61 12.97 12.41
CA SER A 567 -26.94 13.57 12.26
C SER A 567 -28.02 12.51 12.08
N GLU A 568 -29.24 12.85 12.50
CA GLU A 568 -30.44 12.01 12.36
C GLU A 568 -30.60 11.40 10.97
N GLU A 569 -30.53 12.22 9.91
CA GLU A 569 -30.66 11.77 8.52
C GLU A 569 -29.63 10.69 8.15
N ASN A 570 -28.39 10.87 8.59
CA ASN A 570 -27.32 9.92 8.30
C ASN A 570 -27.45 8.64 9.13
N ARG A 571 -27.88 8.75 10.40
CA ARG A 571 -28.19 7.57 11.23
C ARG A 571 -29.30 6.75 10.58
N ALA A 572 -30.37 7.39 10.12
CA ALA A 572 -31.47 6.74 9.43
C ALA A 572 -31.05 6.10 8.11
N ALA A 573 -30.24 6.78 7.30
CA ALA A 573 -29.68 6.21 6.09
C ALA A 573 -28.85 4.96 6.40
N MET A 574 -27.98 4.99 7.40
CA MET A 574 -27.17 3.82 7.81
C MET A 574 -28.02 2.65 8.29
N VAL A 575 -29.04 2.91 9.11
CA VAL A 575 -29.99 1.89 9.59
C VAL A 575 -30.76 1.28 8.42
N SER A 576 -31.22 2.09 7.45
CA SER A 576 -31.95 1.60 6.27
C SER A 576 -31.16 0.63 5.39
N GLN A 577 -29.83 0.72 5.42
CA GLN A 577 -28.94 -0.18 4.65
C GLN A 577 -28.65 -1.49 5.39
N CYS A 578 -29.09 -1.62 6.65
CA CYS A 578 -28.94 -2.87 7.39
C CYS A 578 -29.90 -3.92 6.83
N ARG A 579 -29.35 -5.04 6.36
CA ARG A 579 -30.10 -6.14 5.73
C ARG A 579 -31.26 -6.74 6.56
N TYR A 580 -31.28 -6.47 7.86
CA TYR A 580 -32.29 -6.99 8.79
C TYR A 580 -33.45 -6.00 8.98
N VAL A 581 -33.32 -4.77 8.50
CA VAL A 581 -34.33 -3.71 8.64
C VAL A 581 -35.17 -3.67 7.36
N ASP A 582 -36.49 -3.68 7.50
CA ASP A 582 -37.41 -3.53 6.36
C ASP A 582 -37.83 -2.07 6.16
N GLU A 583 -37.95 -1.30 7.25
CA GLU A 583 -38.43 0.08 7.23
C GLU A 583 -37.75 0.91 8.32
N VAL A 584 -37.51 2.20 8.04
CA VAL A 584 -37.02 3.17 9.02
C VAL A 584 -38.10 4.19 9.31
N TYR A 585 -38.38 4.41 10.59
CA TYR A 585 -39.31 5.44 11.07
C TYR A 585 -38.50 6.60 11.67
N LEU A 586 -38.63 7.79 11.10
CA LEU A 586 -37.95 8.99 11.60
C LEU A 586 -38.74 9.63 12.74
N ASN A 587 -38.04 10.15 13.72
CA ASN A 587 -38.61 10.93 14.82
C ASN A 587 -39.75 10.24 15.58
N PRO A 588 -39.53 8.99 16.03
CA PRO A 588 -40.45 8.38 16.97
C PRO A 588 -40.39 9.10 18.32
N PRO A 589 -41.41 8.92 19.19
CA PRO A 589 -41.31 9.25 20.60
C PRO A 589 -40.05 8.62 21.21
N PHE A 590 -39.32 9.39 22.03
CA PHE A 590 -38.11 8.89 22.70
C PHE A 590 -38.42 7.70 23.62
N TYR A 591 -39.62 7.67 24.20
CA TYR A 591 -40.17 6.53 24.92
C TYR A 591 -41.42 6.06 24.18
N PRO A 592 -41.39 4.87 23.55
CA PRO A 592 -42.55 4.40 22.81
C PRO A 592 -43.71 4.12 23.75
N THR A 593 -44.93 4.39 23.28
CA THR A 593 -46.18 4.06 24.00
C THR A 593 -46.98 3.01 23.24
N LEU A 594 -47.86 2.29 23.93
CA LEU A 594 -48.77 1.32 23.28
C LEU A 594 -49.61 1.99 22.19
N GLU A 595 -50.05 3.23 22.41
CA GLU A 595 -50.80 4.02 21.44
C GLU A 595 -49.97 4.29 20.17
N PHE A 596 -48.73 4.77 20.32
CA PHE A 596 -47.84 5.01 19.20
C PHE A 596 -47.59 3.74 18.38
N VAL A 597 -47.26 2.63 19.06
CA VAL A 597 -46.97 1.35 18.42
C VAL A 597 -48.19 0.80 17.68
N ASN A 598 -49.39 0.99 18.22
CA ASN A 598 -50.65 0.68 17.53
C ASN A 598 -50.84 1.54 16.27
N ASN A 599 -50.52 2.84 16.35
CA ASN A 599 -50.69 3.77 15.23
C ASN A 599 -49.78 3.42 14.03
N ILE A 600 -48.55 2.95 14.29
CA ILE A 600 -47.64 2.44 13.23
C ILE A 600 -47.92 0.97 12.84
N LYS A 601 -48.99 0.39 13.41
CA LYS A 601 -49.47 -0.98 13.16
C LYS A 601 -48.42 -2.03 13.46
N CYS A 602 -47.68 -1.89 14.56
CA CYS A 602 -46.71 -2.88 15.01
C CYS A 602 -47.33 -3.78 16.09
N ASP A 603 -47.07 -5.08 15.99
CA ASP A 603 -47.57 -6.08 16.92
C ASP A 603 -46.69 -6.13 18.18
N LEU A 604 -45.38 -6.00 17.99
CA LEU A 604 -44.37 -6.13 19.05
C LEU A 604 -43.42 -4.94 19.11
N VAL A 605 -42.86 -4.71 20.30
CA VAL A 605 -41.70 -3.86 20.52
C VAL A 605 -40.51 -4.70 20.94
N ALA A 606 -39.36 -4.50 20.30
CA ALA A 606 -38.12 -5.21 20.60
C ALA A 606 -37.05 -4.26 21.13
N HIS A 607 -36.59 -4.51 22.35
CA HIS A 607 -35.50 -3.74 22.98
C HIS A 607 -34.67 -4.66 23.88
N ASP A 608 -33.59 -4.15 24.48
CA ASP A 608 -32.78 -4.92 25.42
C ASP A 608 -33.59 -5.44 26.63
N ALA A 609 -33.17 -6.58 27.19
CA ALA A 609 -33.86 -7.22 28.31
C ALA A 609 -33.73 -6.46 29.65
N ILE A 610 -32.79 -5.52 29.73
CA ILE A 610 -32.49 -4.74 30.92
C ILE A 610 -33.54 -3.64 31.06
N PRO A 611 -34.12 -3.40 32.26
CA PRO A 611 -35.01 -2.26 32.50
C PRO A 611 -34.42 -0.95 32.00
N TYR A 612 -35.22 -0.17 31.26
CA TYR A 612 -34.79 1.15 30.80
C TYR A 612 -35.44 2.23 31.67
N GLU A 613 -34.71 2.64 32.71
CA GLU A 613 -35.15 3.62 33.69
C GLU A 613 -35.29 5.02 33.08
N ILE A 614 -36.34 5.75 33.46
CA ILE A 614 -36.55 7.16 33.10
C ILE A 614 -36.69 7.99 34.38
N GLY A 615 -35.66 8.77 34.70
CA GLY A 615 -35.65 9.58 35.91
C GLY A 615 -35.75 8.71 37.18
N GLU A 616 -36.25 9.28 38.28
CA GLU A 616 -36.37 8.59 39.56
C GLU A 616 -37.72 7.84 39.73
N GLU A 617 -38.67 8.01 38.81
CA GLU A 617 -40.06 7.55 38.97
C GLU A 617 -40.49 6.37 38.08
N ILE A 618 -39.78 6.10 36.97
CA ILE A 618 -40.13 5.03 36.05
C ILE A 618 -38.97 4.04 35.96
N ASP A 619 -39.16 2.87 36.58
CA ASP A 619 -38.15 1.81 36.62
C ASP A 619 -37.90 1.15 35.24
N ASP A 620 -38.90 1.13 34.36
CA ASP A 620 -38.77 0.55 33.02
C ASP A 620 -39.80 1.10 32.03
N CYS A 621 -39.32 1.86 31.04
CA CYS A 621 -40.18 2.43 30.01
C CYS A 621 -40.84 1.40 29.10
N TYR A 622 -40.30 0.18 29.04
CA TYR A 622 -40.88 -0.91 28.26
C TYR A 622 -41.86 -1.78 29.06
N LEU A 623 -42.06 -1.50 30.35
CA LEU A 623 -42.96 -2.26 31.23
C LEU A 623 -44.39 -2.38 30.68
N PRO A 624 -45.02 -1.35 30.08
CA PRO A 624 -46.36 -1.48 29.51
C PRO A 624 -46.44 -2.52 28.39
N PHE A 625 -45.38 -2.68 27.59
CA PHE A 625 -45.32 -3.69 26.54
C PHE A 625 -45.09 -5.09 27.12
N LYS A 626 -44.33 -5.20 28.23
CA LYS A 626 -44.14 -6.46 28.96
C LYS A 626 -45.45 -6.94 29.57
N GLN A 627 -46.20 -6.04 30.21
CA GLN A 627 -47.52 -6.34 30.79
C GLN A 627 -48.60 -6.67 29.74
N ALA A 628 -48.47 -6.14 28.52
CA ALA A 628 -49.39 -6.40 27.42
C ALA A 628 -49.05 -7.66 26.60
N ASP A 629 -48.00 -8.41 26.97
CA ASP A 629 -47.42 -9.52 26.19
C ASP A 629 -47.04 -9.10 24.76
N ARG A 630 -46.41 -7.92 24.61
CA ARG A 630 -45.99 -7.34 23.33
C ARG A 630 -44.52 -6.95 23.29
N PHE A 631 -43.74 -7.43 24.26
CA PHE A 631 -42.31 -7.15 24.35
C PHE A 631 -41.48 -8.35 23.86
N LEU A 632 -40.49 -8.07 23.01
CA LEU A 632 -39.53 -9.02 22.48
C LEU A 632 -38.12 -8.66 22.96
N ALA A 633 -37.62 -9.38 23.97
CA ALA A 633 -36.33 -9.08 24.59
C ALA A 633 -35.15 -9.42 23.66
N THR A 634 -34.17 -8.52 23.58
CA THR A 634 -32.89 -8.70 22.89
C THR A 634 -31.71 -8.55 23.85
N GLU A 635 -30.53 -9.03 23.46
CA GLU A 635 -29.31 -8.94 24.26
C GLU A 635 -28.34 -7.89 23.68
N ARG A 636 -27.72 -7.10 24.56
CA ARG A 636 -26.64 -6.18 24.19
C ARG A 636 -25.38 -6.95 23.86
N THR A 637 -24.67 -6.52 22.82
CA THR A 637 -23.36 -7.07 22.49
C THR A 637 -22.30 -6.60 23.49
N PRO A 638 -21.64 -7.51 24.24
CA PRO A 638 -20.62 -7.10 25.21
C PRO A 638 -19.43 -6.40 24.56
N GLY A 639 -18.93 -5.35 25.20
CA GLY A 639 -17.72 -4.62 24.80
C GLY A 639 -17.88 -3.73 23.56
N VAL A 640 -19.10 -3.47 23.09
CA VAL A 640 -19.37 -2.55 21.98
C VAL A 640 -20.60 -1.69 22.27
N SER A 641 -20.38 -0.42 22.58
CA SER A 641 -21.42 0.62 22.66
C SER A 641 -20.94 1.94 22.07
N THR A 642 -21.87 2.84 21.71
CA THR A 642 -21.55 4.22 21.32
C THR A 642 -20.71 4.91 22.40
N THR A 643 -21.01 4.69 23.69
CA THR A 643 -20.23 5.23 24.81
C THR A 643 -18.81 4.70 24.81
N ASP A 644 -18.60 3.39 24.64
CA ASP A 644 -17.25 2.80 24.58
C ASP A 644 -16.45 3.35 23.40
N ILE A 645 -17.10 3.52 22.24
CA ILE A 645 -16.47 4.12 21.05
C ILE A 645 -16.08 5.57 21.34
N LEU A 646 -16.98 6.35 21.93
CA LEU A 646 -16.72 7.74 22.31
C LEU A 646 -15.60 7.84 23.35
N GLU A 647 -15.61 7.02 24.40
CA GLU A 647 -14.53 6.97 25.39
C GLU A 647 -13.19 6.63 24.75
N ASN A 648 -13.16 5.67 23.82
CA ASN A 648 -11.94 5.32 23.09
C ASN A 648 -11.45 6.49 22.21
N ILE A 649 -12.36 7.24 21.59
CA ILE A 649 -12.05 8.46 20.84
C ILE A 649 -11.53 9.55 21.80
N LEU A 650 -12.16 9.78 22.94
CA LEU A 650 -11.77 10.79 23.92
C LEU A 650 -10.41 10.47 24.56
N LYS A 651 -10.18 9.23 24.99
CA LYS A 651 -8.87 8.73 25.46
C LYS A 651 -7.79 8.96 24.40
N SER A 652 -8.12 8.77 23.12
CA SER A 652 -7.23 9.05 21.99
C SER A 652 -7.06 10.55 21.71
N MET A 653 -8.07 11.36 22.00
CA MET A 653 -8.07 12.81 21.80
C MET A 653 -7.22 13.53 22.85
N ASP A 654 -7.16 13.05 24.09
CA ASP A 654 -6.22 13.58 25.09
C ASP A 654 -4.77 13.31 24.68
N LEU A 655 -4.51 12.12 24.14
CA LEU A 655 -3.22 11.80 23.52
C LEU A 655 -2.94 12.71 22.30
N TYR A 656 -3.95 13.09 21.54
CA TYR A 656 -3.82 14.03 20.43
C TYR A 656 -3.55 15.46 20.91
N LYS A 657 -4.30 15.97 21.89
CA LYS A 657 -4.15 17.32 22.44
C LYS A 657 -2.79 17.50 23.14
N LYS A 658 -2.31 16.49 23.87
CA LYS A 658 -0.94 16.49 24.43
C LYS A 658 0.10 16.64 23.33
N ARG A 659 -0.04 15.91 22.22
CA ARG A 659 0.84 16.04 21.04
C ARG A 659 0.78 17.45 20.41
N GLN A 660 -0.41 18.07 20.31
CA GLN A 660 -0.52 19.42 19.74
C GLN A 660 -0.03 20.52 20.69
N LYS A 661 -0.18 20.40 22.01
CA LYS A 661 0.40 21.34 22.98
C LYS A 661 1.93 21.35 22.94
N ILE A 662 2.54 20.19 22.77
CA ILE A 662 3.99 20.07 22.56
C ILE A 662 4.38 20.81 21.27
N ARG A 663 3.60 20.65 20.19
CA ARG A 663 3.84 21.34 18.92
C ARG A 663 3.68 22.86 18.99
N LEU A 664 2.66 23.36 19.69
CA LEU A 664 2.42 24.81 19.81
C LEU A 664 3.47 25.50 20.70
N LYS A 665 3.93 24.86 21.77
CA LYS A 665 5.07 25.37 22.57
C LYS A 665 6.37 25.42 21.78
N ALA A 666 6.52 24.53 20.80
CA ALA A 666 7.66 24.54 19.90
C ALA A 666 7.57 25.60 18.79
N SER A 667 6.43 26.32 18.65
CA SER A 667 6.25 27.40 17.67
C SER A 667 6.26 28.81 18.26
N GLU A 668 6.31 28.95 19.60
CA GLU A 668 6.39 30.24 20.30
C GLU A 668 7.82 30.59 20.78
N ASN A 669 8.78 29.67 20.61
CA ASN A 669 10.22 29.90 20.72
C ASN A 669 10.84 29.81 19.34
#